data_AF-A0A960FL88-F1
#
_entry.id   AF-A0A960FL88-F1
#
_cell.length_a   1.000
_cell.length_b   1.000
_cell.length_c   1.000
_cell.angle_alpha   90.00
_cell.angle_beta   90.00
_cell.angle_gamma   90.00
#
_symmetry.space_group_name_H-M   'P 1'
#
loop_
_entity.id
_entity.type
_entity.pdbx_description
1 polymer ?
#
loop_
_entity_poly.entity_id
_entity_poly.type
_entity_poly.pdbx_seq_one_letter_code
_entity_poly.pdbx_strand_id
1 'polypeptide(L)'
;MSQSTDDAPPRATLTERPPGTGRGPAQALRVPPHNLAAEESLLGAMLLSKDAIATAVELVDADDFYKPAHGHIFEAVASLFSAGEPVDPVTVAEELNRADLLEGVGGPATLVSLQANTPATSNAARYAKIVEEHALLRRLIRVANDIAELGYELPEDVTKAVDLAESMVFQVAERRVTDSIAPIRDLLGGTLDRLEQLYERGDALTGVPTGYLDLDALLSGLQPSALVVVGARPSAGKTAFALGIASNVALHAERPVLFFSLEMSHLELTQRIICSEARVDSTRMRNGRLNESDWTKINSAIGRLAEAQLWIDDNPQLTVMEIRAKARRLKSRVGDLGLIVVDYLQLMTGRSNAENRQVEVSEISRGLKILARELECPVIALSQLSRSLEMRADKRPMLADLRESGCLTADTHIAAIDPDTGGTRRVTLGALLAAGERDVAVWTLDEHLRFVPGVMTHVFASGIKATFELRLASGRVVTASANHPFLTVDGWVPLGDLAVGDRLAVRPTGPDDPTSKTVPAEVATYLDKAAAERGLDADRILTDILAAETHEPTVCWDERPLEDLVEHLLTTFHAPHRDELPRLVAMAEKVEKAWAHHALCPTGLAEHLALMERSLDEHMQKEENVLFPLILAGRGPTAGMPVRVMMQEHDDHAVNLRRLRMLTRDFEVPGDACTTWHALALRLRELELDLMRHMHLENEVLFPRALRGDALHAADGRTVR
;
A
#
# COMPACT_ATOMS: atom_id res chain seq x y z
N MET A 1 -58.13 34.71 54.45
CA MET A 1 -56.89 35.48 54.22
C MET A 1 -55.82 34.45 53.94
N SER A 2 -55.64 34.07 52.66
CA SER A 2 -54.70 34.65 51.67
C SER A 2 -53.43 33.79 51.59
N GLN A 3 -52.92 33.33 50.46
CA GLN A 3 -53.37 33.21 49.08
C GLN A 3 -52.26 32.36 48.44
N SER A 4 -52.61 31.25 47.80
CA SER A 4 -51.72 30.47 46.94
C SER A 4 -52.07 30.83 45.50
N THR A 5 -51.13 31.31 44.70
CA THR A 5 -51.31 31.46 43.25
C THR A 5 -50.07 30.98 42.53
N ASP A 6 -50.19 29.74 42.06
CA ASP A 6 -49.74 29.24 40.77
C ASP A 6 -50.23 30.19 39.66
N ASP A 7 -49.39 30.57 38.69
CA ASP A 7 -49.90 31.19 37.45
C ASP A 7 -48.95 30.97 36.27
N ALA A 8 -49.37 30.10 35.35
CA ALA A 8 -48.84 29.94 34.01
C ALA A 8 -49.91 30.42 33.01
N PRO A 9 -49.60 31.31 32.04
CA PRO A 9 -50.55 31.69 31.01
C PRO A 9 -50.41 30.86 29.71
N PRO A 10 -51.42 30.87 28.82
CA PRO A 10 -51.91 29.65 28.15
C PRO A 10 -51.48 29.47 26.69
N ARG A 11 -51.61 28.23 26.21
CA ARG A 11 -51.49 27.80 24.80
C ARG A 11 -52.42 28.60 23.90
N ALA A 12 -51.86 29.32 22.92
CA ALA A 12 -52.59 29.95 21.83
C ALA A 12 -52.85 28.94 20.71
N THR A 13 -54.11 28.87 20.32
CA THR A 13 -54.72 28.02 19.30
C THR A 13 -54.36 28.44 17.87
N LEU A 14 -54.19 27.44 17.00
CA LEU A 14 -53.99 27.58 15.56
C LEU A 14 -55.19 28.32 14.92
N THR A 15 -54.97 29.52 14.40
CA THR A 15 -55.90 30.19 13.50
C THR A 15 -55.61 29.78 12.06
N GLU A 16 -56.56 29.08 11.45
CA GLU A 16 -56.61 28.77 10.02
C GLU A 16 -56.61 30.05 9.17
N ARG A 17 -55.80 30.06 8.10
CA ARG A 17 -55.85 31.04 7.00
C ARG A 17 -56.29 30.33 5.71
N PRO A 18 -57.03 31.01 4.81
CA PRO A 18 -57.86 30.42 3.76
C PRO A 18 -57.07 29.87 2.56
N PRO A 19 -57.69 29.03 1.69
CA PRO A 19 -57.00 28.42 0.55
C PRO A 19 -56.77 29.46 -0.56
N GLY A 20 -55.58 30.06 -0.55
CA GLY A 20 -55.11 30.95 -1.60
C GLY A 20 -54.50 30.16 -2.74
N THR A 21 -55.12 30.24 -3.90
CA THR A 21 -54.65 29.71 -5.19
C THR A 21 -53.25 30.24 -5.53
N GLY A 22 -52.27 29.35 -5.42
CA GLY A 22 -50.91 29.57 -5.90
C GLY A 22 -50.39 28.29 -6.54
N ARG A 23 -50.90 27.93 -7.72
CA ARG A 23 -50.12 27.11 -8.66
C ARG A 23 -48.82 27.89 -8.89
N GLY A 24 -47.74 27.48 -8.22
CA GLY A 24 -46.40 27.89 -8.62
C GLY A 24 -46.22 27.56 -10.10
N PRO A 25 -45.42 28.33 -10.85
CA PRO A 25 -45.22 28.08 -12.27
C PRO A 25 -44.84 26.60 -12.43
N ALA A 26 -45.52 25.91 -13.34
CA ALA A 26 -45.17 24.55 -13.71
C ALA A 26 -43.64 24.48 -13.84
N GLN A 27 -43.01 23.59 -13.06
CA GLN A 27 -41.57 23.37 -13.15
C GLN A 27 -41.25 23.11 -14.63
N ALA A 28 -40.68 24.10 -15.32
CA ALA A 28 -40.07 23.86 -16.62
C ALA A 28 -39.10 22.70 -16.39
N LEU A 29 -39.24 21.62 -17.18
CA LEU A 29 -38.31 20.50 -17.10
C LEU A 29 -36.89 21.07 -17.10
N ARG A 30 -36.20 20.96 -15.97
CA ARG A 30 -34.82 21.44 -15.84
C ARG A 30 -33.97 20.49 -16.67
N VAL A 31 -33.60 20.94 -17.86
CA VAL A 31 -32.69 20.17 -18.72
C VAL A 31 -31.29 20.26 -18.10
N PRO A 32 -30.57 19.14 -17.94
CA PRO A 32 -29.19 19.17 -17.46
C PRO A 32 -28.31 20.11 -18.31
N PRO A 33 -27.33 20.81 -17.72
CA PRO A 33 -26.44 21.70 -18.47
C PRO A 33 -25.75 21.00 -19.64
N HIS A 34 -25.87 21.57 -20.83
CA HIS A 34 -25.27 21.04 -22.06
C HIS A 34 -25.01 22.16 -23.08
N ASN A 35 -24.13 21.90 -24.04
CA ASN A 35 -23.91 22.79 -25.18
C ASN A 35 -23.63 21.94 -26.44
N LEU A 36 -24.70 21.57 -27.15
CA LEU A 36 -24.59 20.73 -28.35
C LEU A 36 -23.75 21.37 -29.45
N ALA A 37 -23.81 22.69 -29.61
CA ALA A 37 -22.99 23.38 -30.61
C ALA A 37 -21.49 23.27 -30.31
N ALA A 38 -21.10 23.29 -29.04
CA ALA A 38 -19.71 23.07 -28.63
C ALA A 38 -19.28 21.61 -28.84
N GLU A 39 -20.14 20.63 -28.52
CA GLU A 39 -19.89 19.21 -28.80
C GLU A 39 -19.70 18.95 -30.29
N GLU A 40 -20.61 19.46 -31.13
CA GLU A 40 -20.55 19.31 -32.59
C GLU A 40 -19.30 19.98 -33.17
N SER A 41 -18.96 21.18 -32.70
CA SER A 41 -17.76 21.91 -33.12
C SER A 41 -16.47 21.22 -32.69
N LEU A 42 -16.46 20.56 -31.52
CA LEU A 42 -15.31 19.81 -31.04
C LEU A 42 -15.08 18.56 -31.88
N LEU A 43 -16.11 17.74 -32.07
CA LEU A 43 -16.03 16.52 -32.87
C LEU A 43 -15.65 16.81 -34.32
N GLY A 44 -16.24 17.85 -34.91
CA GLY A 44 -15.88 18.23 -36.27
C GLY A 44 -14.46 18.82 -36.37
N ALA A 45 -13.96 19.51 -35.34
CA ALA A 45 -12.55 19.92 -35.29
C ALA A 45 -11.61 18.72 -35.21
N MET A 46 -11.97 17.69 -34.43
CA MET A 46 -11.23 16.43 -34.33
C MET A 46 -11.18 15.67 -35.66
N LEU A 47 -12.29 15.67 -36.43
CA LEU A 47 -12.36 15.08 -37.78
C LEU A 47 -11.55 15.86 -38.85
N LEU A 48 -11.05 17.06 -38.52
CA LEU A 48 -10.28 17.92 -39.44
C LEU A 48 -8.80 18.01 -39.09
N SER A 49 -8.42 17.81 -37.81
CA SER A 49 -7.06 18.05 -37.34
C SER A 49 -6.65 17.09 -36.23
N LYS A 50 -5.46 16.48 -36.38
CA LYS A 50 -4.84 15.64 -35.35
C LYS A 50 -4.52 16.40 -34.07
N ASP A 51 -4.12 17.67 -34.17
CA ASP A 51 -3.81 18.51 -33.00
C ASP A 51 -5.06 18.78 -32.16
N ALA A 52 -6.22 18.88 -32.81
CA ALA A 52 -7.50 19.03 -32.14
C ALA A 52 -7.90 17.75 -31.38
N ILE A 53 -7.58 16.57 -31.93
CA ILE A 53 -7.78 15.28 -31.25
C ILE A 53 -6.92 15.20 -29.99
N ALA A 54 -5.61 15.48 -30.10
CA ALA A 54 -4.69 15.45 -28.96
C ALA A 54 -5.19 16.36 -27.82
N THR A 55 -5.58 17.60 -28.16
CA THR A 55 -6.10 18.56 -27.19
C THR A 55 -7.42 18.10 -26.55
N ALA A 56 -8.31 17.48 -27.32
CA ALA A 56 -9.62 17.05 -26.83
C ALA A 56 -9.50 15.84 -25.88
N VAL A 57 -8.67 14.85 -26.23
CA VAL A 57 -8.45 13.64 -25.41
C VAL A 57 -7.77 13.97 -24.07
N GLU A 58 -7.00 15.06 -23.98
CA GLU A 58 -6.43 15.54 -22.71
C GLU A 58 -7.48 16.17 -21.76
N LEU A 59 -8.58 16.70 -22.29
CA LEU A 59 -9.51 17.56 -21.54
C LEU A 59 -10.87 16.92 -21.25
N VAL A 60 -11.34 16.01 -22.11
CA VAL A 60 -12.67 15.41 -22.01
C VAL A 60 -12.65 13.91 -22.32
N ASP A 61 -13.56 13.18 -21.69
CA ASP A 61 -13.82 11.77 -21.95
C ASP A 61 -15.15 11.57 -22.70
N ALA A 62 -15.39 10.36 -23.23
CA ALA A 62 -16.64 10.02 -23.95
C ALA A 62 -17.92 10.30 -23.12
N ASP A 63 -17.87 10.06 -21.81
CA ASP A 63 -18.96 10.31 -20.86
C ASP A 63 -19.23 11.80 -20.59
N ASP A 64 -18.32 12.69 -21.01
CA ASP A 64 -18.48 14.14 -20.85
C ASP A 64 -19.42 14.75 -21.90
N PHE A 65 -19.79 14.00 -22.94
CA PHE A 65 -20.76 14.45 -23.93
C PHE A 65 -22.19 14.28 -23.39
N TYR A 66 -23.06 15.27 -23.63
CA TYR A 66 -24.46 15.19 -23.24
C TYR A 66 -25.24 14.22 -24.12
N LYS A 67 -24.93 14.18 -25.42
CA LYS A 67 -25.56 13.28 -26.38
C LYS A 67 -24.74 11.98 -26.47
N PRO A 68 -25.30 10.80 -26.17
CA PRO A 68 -24.57 9.53 -26.25
C PRO A 68 -23.94 9.27 -27.63
N ALA A 69 -24.64 9.66 -28.70
CA ALA A 69 -24.12 9.58 -30.06
C ALA A 69 -22.79 10.34 -30.25
N HIS A 70 -22.64 11.51 -29.60
CA HIS A 70 -21.39 12.27 -29.65
C HIS A 70 -20.28 11.60 -28.85
N GLY A 71 -20.61 10.98 -27.70
CA GLY A 71 -19.67 10.17 -26.92
C GLY A 71 -19.12 8.99 -27.72
N HIS A 72 -19.98 8.26 -28.44
CA HIS A 72 -19.53 7.15 -29.31
C HIS A 72 -18.64 7.62 -30.47
N ILE A 73 -18.95 8.77 -31.09
CA ILE A 73 -18.10 9.35 -32.13
C ILE A 73 -16.73 9.75 -31.54
N PHE A 74 -16.71 10.36 -30.36
CA PHE A 74 -15.48 10.71 -29.66
C PHE A 74 -14.63 9.47 -29.35
N GLU A 75 -15.25 8.41 -28.83
CA GLU A 75 -14.60 7.15 -28.51
C GLU A 75 -13.98 6.48 -29.75
N ALA A 76 -14.71 6.43 -30.86
CA ALA A 76 -14.19 5.92 -32.12
C ALA A 76 -12.99 6.75 -32.64
N VAL A 77 -13.08 8.08 -32.56
CA VAL A 77 -11.98 8.99 -32.91
C VAL A 77 -10.76 8.76 -32.01
N ALA A 78 -10.95 8.65 -30.70
CA ALA A 78 -9.88 8.46 -29.72
C ALA A 78 -9.20 7.08 -29.89
N SER A 79 -9.98 6.04 -30.20
CA SER A 79 -9.49 4.69 -30.49
C SER A 79 -8.57 4.68 -31.72
N LEU A 80 -9.06 5.23 -32.85
CA LEU A 80 -8.28 5.33 -34.09
C LEU A 80 -7.00 6.17 -33.89
N PHE A 81 -7.10 7.28 -33.16
CA PHE A 81 -5.93 8.12 -32.85
C PHE A 81 -4.89 7.39 -32.00
N SER A 82 -5.34 6.62 -31.00
CA SER A 82 -4.46 5.81 -30.13
C SER A 82 -3.78 4.66 -30.89
N ALA A 83 -4.47 4.09 -31.88
CA ALA A 83 -3.93 3.08 -32.80
C ALA A 83 -2.96 3.69 -33.85
N GLY A 84 -2.82 5.02 -33.90
CA GLY A 84 -2.01 5.73 -34.89
C GLY A 84 -2.64 5.76 -36.29
N GLU A 85 -3.93 5.40 -36.41
CA GLU A 85 -4.66 5.38 -37.66
C GLU A 85 -5.13 6.80 -38.07
N PRO A 86 -5.27 7.07 -39.37
CA PRO A 86 -5.82 8.34 -39.84
C PRO A 86 -7.29 8.48 -39.42
N VAL A 87 -7.62 9.61 -38.81
CA VAL A 87 -8.98 9.94 -38.37
C VAL A 87 -9.61 10.87 -39.40
N ASP A 88 -10.66 10.39 -40.07
CA ASP A 88 -11.51 11.15 -40.97
C ASP A 88 -12.94 10.57 -40.96
N PRO A 89 -13.94 11.21 -41.59
CA PRO A 89 -15.32 10.72 -41.57
C PRO A 89 -15.51 9.30 -42.12
N VAL A 90 -14.62 8.81 -43.00
CA VAL A 90 -14.70 7.46 -43.57
C VAL A 90 -14.16 6.45 -42.58
N THR A 91 -12.98 6.68 -42.01
CA THR A 91 -12.36 5.76 -41.04
C THR A 91 -13.17 5.67 -39.76
N VAL A 92 -13.70 6.80 -39.28
CA VAL A 92 -14.59 6.82 -38.11
C VAL A 92 -15.92 6.10 -38.41
N ALA A 93 -16.47 6.24 -39.62
CA ALA A 93 -17.68 5.49 -39.99
C ALA A 93 -17.44 3.98 -40.00
N GLU A 94 -16.29 3.53 -40.51
CA GLU A 94 -15.92 2.12 -40.52
C GLU A 94 -15.78 1.57 -39.10
N GLU A 95 -15.11 2.30 -38.20
CA GLU A 95 -14.93 1.91 -36.81
C GLU A 95 -16.26 1.85 -36.05
N LEU A 96 -17.12 2.86 -36.23
CA LEU A 96 -18.49 2.85 -35.67
C LEU A 96 -19.36 1.72 -36.24
N ASN A 97 -19.13 1.32 -37.49
CA ASN A 97 -19.84 0.22 -38.12
C ASN A 97 -19.37 -1.15 -37.59
N ARG A 98 -18.06 -1.31 -37.34
CA ARG A 98 -17.52 -2.51 -36.69
C ARG A 98 -18.11 -2.70 -35.29
N ALA A 99 -18.38 -1.60 -34.59
CA ALA A 99 -19.01 -1.59 -33.27
C ALA A 99 -20.56 -1.68 -33.31
N ASP A 100 -21.19 -1.76 -34.49
CA ASP A 100 -22.66 -1.73 -34.68
C ASP A 100 -23.35 -0.47 -34.12
N LEU A 101 -22.63 0.67 -34.10
CA LEU A 101 -23.09 1.95 -33.57
C LEU A 101 -23.37 3.00 -34.66
N LEU A 102 -22.96 2.76 -35.92
CA LEU A 102 -23.04 3.74 -37.01
C LEU A 102 -24.47 4.24 -37.28
N GLU A 103 -25.45 3.35 -37.28
CA GLU A 103 -26.86 3.75 -37.46
C GLU A 103 -27.37 4.52 -36.23
N GLY A 104 -26.94 4.14 -35.03
CA GLY A 104 -27.30 4.80 -33.77
C GLY A 104 -26.80 6.24 -33.64
N VAL A 105 -25.71 6.60 -34.33
CA VAL A 105 -25.19 7.98 -34.37
C VAL A 105 -25.80 8.83 -35.48
N GLY A 106 -26.68 8.28 -36.32
CA GLY A 106 -27.31 8.98 -37.46
C GLY A 106 -26.61 8.77 -38.80
N GLY A 107 -25.80 7.71 -38.93
CA GLY A 107 -25.17 7.28 -40.17
C GLY A 107 -24.00 8.16 -40.66
N PRO A 108 -23.38 7.79 -41.80
CA PRO A 108 -22.19 8.47 -42.33
C PRO A 108 -22.40 9.97 -42.62
N ALA A 109 -23.63 10.36 -42.98
CA ALA A 109 -23.97 11.75 -43.29
C ALA A 109 -23.78 12.68 -42.08
N THR A 110 -23.89 12.15 -40.85
CA THR A 110 -23.70 12.93 -39.62
C THR A 110 -22.23 13.29 -39.40
N LEU A 111 -21.29 12.41 -39.71
CA LEU A 111 -19.86 12.72 -39.59
C LEU A 111 -19.42 13.80 -40.59
N VAL A 112 -19.97 13.75 -41.80
CA VAL A 112 -19.73 14.77 -42.84
C VAL A 112 -20.33 16.12 -42.43
N SER A 113 -21.50 16.14 -41.80
CA SER A 113 -22.14 17.38 -41.35
C SER A 113 -21.40 18.01 -40.15
N LEU A 114 -20.89 17.22 -39.21
CA LEU A 114 -20.03 17.68 -38.11
C LEU A 114 -18.76 18.36 -38.66
N GLN A 115 -18.12 17.72 -39.65
CA GLN A 115 -16.96 18.27 -40.32
C GLN A 115 -17.27 19.60 -41.02
N ALA A 116 -18.40 19.68 -41.75
CA ALA A 116 -18.80 20.86 -42.50
C ALA A 116 -19.22 22.05 -41.63
N ASN A 117 -19.79 21.79 -40.44
CA ASN A 117 -20.31 22.82 -39.53
C ASN A 117 -19.26 23.36 -38.54
N THR A 118 -18.00 22.91 -38.63
CA THR A 118 -16.93 23.35 -37.71
C THR A 118 -16.39 24.72 -38.10
N PRO A 119 -16.52 25.76 -37.26
CA PRO A 119 -16.11 27.12 -37.62
C PRO A 119 -14.59 27.30 -37.72
N ALA A 120 -13.83 26.70 -36.79
CA ALA A 120 -12.38 26.76 -36.76
C ALA A 120 -11.79 25.65 -35.89
N THR A 121 -10.82 24.90 -36.43
CA THR A 121 -10.12 23.82 -35.72
C THR A 121 -9.23 24.32 -34.58
N SER A 122 -8.70 25.54 -34.69
CA SER A 122 -7.84 26.17 -33.68
C SER A 122 -8.52 26.43 -32.33
N ASN A 123 -9.86 26.38 -32.28
CA ASN A 123 -10.63 26.59 -31.06
C ASN A 123 -11.00 25.30 -30.33
N ALA A 124 -10.46 24.14 -30.73
CA ALA A 124 -10.75 22.84 -30.13
C ALA A 124 -10.61 22.85 -28.59
N ALA A 125 -9.53 23.42 -28.06
CA ALA A 125 -9.31 23.57 -26.60
C ALA A 125 -10.48 24.29 -25.90
N ARG A 126 -11.01 25.35 -26.53
CA ARG A 126 -12.11 26.15 -25.97
C ARG A 126 -13.42 25.37 -26.01
N TYR A 127 -13.68 24.62 -27.08
CA TYR A 127 -14.88 23.78 -27.18
C TYR A 127 -14.82 22.62 -26.17
N ALA A 128 -13.67 21.94 -26.05
CA ALA A 128 -13.43 20.89 -25.06
C ALA A 128 -13.69 21.39 -23.64
N LYS A 129 -13.14 22.56 -23.28
CA LYS A 129 -13.39 23.18 -21.97
C LYS A 129 -14.87 23.48 -21.71
N ILE A 130 -15.62 23.93 -22.72
CA ILE A 130 -17.07 24.14 -22.58
C ILE A 130 -17.78 22.81 -22.30
N VAL A 131 -17.42 21.74 -23.00
CA VAL A 131 -17.99 20.39 -22.78
C VAL A 131 -17.66 19.90 -21.37
N GLU A 132 -16.39 20.01 -20.95
CA GLU A 132 -15.90 19.67 -19.61
C GLU A 132 -16.68 20.40 -18.50
N GLU A 133 -16.82 21.73 -18.61
CA GLU A 133 -17.53 22.56 -17.63
C GLU A 133 -18.99 22.13 -17.48
N HIS A 134 -19.68 21.84 -18.59
CA HIS A 134 -21.06 21.36 -18.55
C HIS A 134 -21.15 19.93 -18.00
N ALA A 135 -20.21 19.05 -18.33
CA ALA A 135 -20.14 17.69 -17.79
C ALA A 135 -19.93 17.70 -16.26
N LEU A 136 -19.06 18.58 -15.77
CA LEU A 136 -18.84 18.79 -14.34
C LEU A 136 -20.13 19.24 -13.63
N LEU A 137 -20.87 20.18 -14.21
CA LEU A 137 -22.17 20.60 -13.68
C LEU A 137 -23.19 19.45 -13.67
N ARG A 138 -23.23 18.62 -14.73
CA ARG A 138 -24.10 17.43 -14.76
C ARG A 138 -23.72 16.39 -13.71
N ARG A 139 -22.43 16.17 -13.45
CA ARG A 139 -21.96 15.31 -12.35
C ARG A 139 -22.36 15.85 -10.98
N LEU A 140 -22.19 17.15 -10.76
CA LEU A 140 -22.61 17.79 -9.51
C LEU A 140 -24.11 17.63 -9.26
N ILE A 141 -24.94 17.75 -10.30
CA ILE A 141 -26.39 17.51 -10.21
C ILE A 141 -26.70 16.05 -9.85
N ARG A 142 -26.01 15.08 -10.47
CA ARG A 142 -26.17 13.65 -10.14
C ARG A 142 -25.85 13.40 -8.67
N VAL A 143 -24.67 13.82 -8.22
CA VAL A 143 -24.27 13.66 -6.81
C VAL A 143 -25.23 14.35 -5.86
N ALA A 144 -25.73 15.54 -6.20
CA ALA A 144 -26.74 16.21 -5.38
C ALA A 144 -28.06 15.42 -5.27
N ASN A 145 -28.48 14.75 -6.36
CA ASN A 145 -29.66 13.89 -6.34
C ASN A 145 -29.41 12.63 -5.51
N ASP A 146 -28.27 11.97 -5.68
CA ASP A 146 -27.93 10.76 -4.93
C ASP A 146 -27.83 11.05 -3.42
N ILE A 147 -27.27 12.21 -3.04
CA ILE A 147 -27.25 12.68 -1.64
C ILE A 147 -28.67 12.97 -1.14
N ALA A 148 -29.53 13.54 -1.97
CA ALA A 148 -30.92 13.77 -1.60
C ALA A 148 -31.67 12.44 -1.40
N GLU A 149 -31.45 11.45 -2.26
CA GLU A 149 -31.99 10.09 -2.12
C GLU A 149 -31.52 9.43 -0.82
N LEU A 150 -30.22 9.50 -0.52
CA LEU A 150 -29.65 9.02 0.74
C LEU A 150 -30.34 9.64 1.98
N GLY A 151 -30.72 10.92 1.89
CA GLY A 151 -31.46 11.62 2.94
C GLY A 151 -32.92 11.15 3.11
N TYR A 152 -33.54 10.58 2.07
CA TYR A 152 -34.90 10.04 2.12
C TYR A 152 -34.96 8.59 2.62
N GLU A 153 -33.86 7.82 2.52
CA GLU A 153 -33.84 6.38 2.82
C GLU A 153 -33.81 6.02 4.33
N LEU A 154 -33.80 6.99 5.25
CA LEU A 154 -33.65 6.77 6.71
C LEU A 154 -32.53 5.76 7.05
N PRO A 155 -31.26 6.11 6.83
CA PRO A 155 -30.13 5.23 7.12
C PRO A 155 -30.03 4.89 8.63
N GLU A 156 -29.65 3.65 8.95
CA GLU A 156 -29.46 3.19 10.33
C GLU A 156 -28.34 3.96 11.07
N ASP A 157 -27.38 4.51 10.31
CA ASP A 157 -26.29 5.34 10.82
C ASP A 157 -26.18 6.65 10.01
N VAL A 158 -26.69 7.73 10.58
CA VAL A 158 -26.69 9.07 10.00
C VAL A 158 -25.26 9.58 9.75
N THR A 159 -24.29 9.17 10.58
CA THR A 159 -22.89 9.62 10.46
C THR A 159 -22.26 9.05 9.20
N LYS A 160 -22.47 7.75 8.95
CA LYS A 160 -22.00 7.10 7.71
C LYS A 160 -22.64 7.70 6.46
N ALA A 161 -23.91 8.11 6.53
CA ALA A 161 -24.58 8.77 5.42
C ALA A 161 -23.97 10.15 5.12
N VAL A 162 -23.60 10.91 6.15
CA VAL A 162 -22.87 12.19 5.98
C VAL A 162 -21.48 11.93 5.39
N ASP A 163 -20.73 10.95 5.90
CA ASP A 163 -19.40 10.61 5.37
C ASP A 163 -19.45 10.18 3.89
N LEU A 164 -20.48 9.41 3.52
CA LEU A 164 -20.72 8.99 2.14
C LEU A 164 -21.02 10.21 1.25
N ALA A 165 -21.90 11.11 1.70
CA ALA A 165 -22.20 12.35 0.99
C ALA A 165 -20.95 13.23 0.80
N GLU A 166 -20.09 13.34 1.81
CA GLU A 166 -18.82 14.06 1.71
C GLU A 166 -17.88 13.42 0.67
N SER A 167 -17.78 12.09 0.66
CA SER A 167 -16.97 11.37 -0.33
C SER A 167 -17.48 11.59 -1.76
N MET A 168 -18.79 11.59 -1.96
CA MET A 168 -19.40 11.80 -3.29
C MET A 168 -19.16 13.21 -3.81
N VAL A 169 -19.29 14.24 -2.96
CA VAL A 169 -18.96 15.62 -3.32
C VAL A 169 -17.46 15.75 -3.63
N PHE A 170 -16.61 15.06 -2.87
CA PHE A 170 -15.18 15.10 -3.07
C PHE A 170 -14.74 14.52 -4.42
N GLN A 171 -15.31 13.40 -4.84
CA GLN A 171 -15.01 12.77 -6.14
C GLN A 171 -15.32 13.68 -7.34
N VAL A 172 -16.32 14.57 -7.23
CA VAL A 172 -16.64 15.57 -8.27
C VAL A 172 -15.50 16.59 -8.43
N ALA A 173 -14.74 16.87 -7.38
CA ALA A 173 -13.65 17.84 -7.39
C ALA A 173 -12.30 17.26 -7.88
N GLU A 174 -12.12 15.94 -7.88
CA GLU A 174 -10.81 15.28 -8.02
C GLU A 174 -10.42 14.94 -9.46
N ARG A 175 -11.33 15.02 -10.45
CA ARG A 175 -11.03 14.66 -11.86
C ARG A 175 -10.09 15.63 -12.60
N ARG A 176 -9.52 16.64 -11.93
CA ARG A 176 -8.37 17.38 -12.47
C ARG A 176 -7.13 16.50 -12.36
N VAL A 177 -7.01 15.54 -13.26
CA VAL A 177 -5.74 14.86 -13.51
C VAL A 177 -4.79 15.94 -14.01
N THR A 178 -3.94 16.44 -13.11
CA THR A 178 -2.78 17.23 -13.50
C THR A 178 -1.75 16.23 -13.95
N ASP A 179 -1.38 16.29 -15.23
CA ASP A 179 -0.41 15.39 -15.81
C ASP A 179 0.92 15.53 -15.04
N SER A 180 1.27 14.50 -14.26
CA SER A 180 2.42 14.52 -13.35
C SER A 180 3.71 14.06 -14.01
N ILE A 181 3.62 13.73 -15.31
CA ILE A 181 4.72 13.25 -16.13
C ILE A 181 5.29 14.44 -16.90
N ALA A 182 6.49 14.86 -16.54
CA ALA A 182 7.27 15.85 -17.28
C ALA A 182 8.62 15.23 -17.68
N PRO A 183 9.13 15.43 -18.90
CA PRO A 183 10.44 14.95 -19.26
C PRO A 183 11.49 15.68 -18.43
N ILE A 184 12.50 14.96 -17.93
CA ILE A 184 13.49 15.51 -16.99
C ILE A 184 14.11 16.83 -17.48
N ARG A 185 14.31 16.96 -18.81
CA ARG A 185 14.86 18.18 -19.44
C ARG A 185 14.06 19.44 -19.13
N ASP A 186 12.73 19.32 -19.01
CA ASP A 186 11.84 20.45 -18.74
C ASP A 186 11.85 20.81 -17.24
N LEU A 187 12.24 19.87 -16.37
CA LEU A 187 12.39 20.06 -14.92
C LEU A 187 13.77 20.61 -14.53
N LEU A 188 14.81 20.33 -15.33
CA LEU A 188 16.19 20.76 -15.06
C LEU A 188 16.32 22.29 -15.02
N GLY A 189 15.62 23.01 -15.92
CA GLY A 189 15.62 24.48 -15.93
C GLY A 189 15.13 25.07 -14.61
N GLY A 190 13.93 24.69 -14.16
CA GLY A 190 13.39 25.16 -12.88
C GLY A 190 14.21 24.72 -11.66
N THR A 191 14.91 23.59 -11.75
CA THR A 191 15.84 23.15 -10.68
C THR A 191 17.08 24.02 -10.62
N LEU A 192 17.66 24.40 -11.77
CA LEU A 192 18.79 25.31 -11.86
C LEU A 192 18.40 26.71 -11.38
N ASP A 193 17.26 27.24 -11.81
CA ASP A 193 16.76 28.54 -11.34
C ASP A 193 16.61 28.57 -9.81
N ARG A 194 16.11 27.48 -9.22
CA ARG A 194 15.99 27.35 -7.75
C ARG A 194 17.36 27.30 -7.06
N LEU A 195 18.35 26.61 -7.65
CA LEU A 195 19.71 26.58 -7.13
C LEU A 195 20.40 27.94 -7.23
N GLU A 196 20.22 28.66 -8.33
CA GLU A 196 20.71 30.02 -8.51
C GLU A 196 20.09 30.96 -7.47
N GLN A 197 18.77 30.91 -7.25
CA GLN A 197 18.12 31.70 -6.21
C GLN A 197 18.65 31.40 -4.81
N LEU A 198 18.95 30.14 -4.49
CA LEU A 198 19.55 29.76 -3.21
C LEU A 198 20.98 30.30 -3.08
N TYR A 199 21.76 30.22 -4.15
CA TYR A 199 23.12 30.75 -4.19
C TYR A 199 23.15 32.28 -4.04
N GLU A 200 22.25 33.00 -4.73
CA GLU A 200 22.15 34.46 -4.70
C GLU A 200 21.66 34.99 -3.34
N ARG A 201 20.70 34.31 -2.71
CA ARG A 201 20.18 34.71 -1.38
C ARG A 201 21.23 34.53 -0.29
N GLY A 202 22.18 33.62 -0.46
CA GLY A 202 23.19 33.31 0.56
C GLY A 202 22.60 32.76 1.86
N ASP A 203 21.34 32.31 1.84
CA ASP A 203 20.64 31.77 3.00
C ASP A 203 21.21 30.39 3.33
N ALA A 204 21.61 30.19 4.59
CA ALA A 204 22.14 28.91 5.06
C ALA A 204 21.06 27.81 5.16
N LEU A 205 19.77 28.16 5.09
CA LEU A 205 18.65 27.25 5.26
C LEU A 205 17.71 27.30 4.06
N THR A 206 17.46 26.13 3.47
CA THR A 206 16.58 25.97 2.29
C THR A 206 15.11 25.75 2.69
N GLY A 207 14.88 25.27 3.91
CA GLY A 207 13.56 25.02 4.50
C GLY A 207 13.13 26.05 5.54
N VAL A 208 12.03 25.76 6.23
CA VAL A 208 11.50 26.57 7.33
C VAL A 208 12.38 26.36 8.59
N PRO A 209 12.93 27.41 9.21
CA PRO A 209 13.84 27.27 10.35
C PRO A 209 13.10 26.78 11.60
N THR A 210 13.62 25.74 12.25
CA THR A 210 13.04 25.20 13.49
C THR A 210 13.34 26.05 14.71
N GLY A 211 14.42 26.85 14.67
CA GLY A 211 14.91 27.63 15.81
C GLY A 211 15.91 26.88 16.68
N TYR A 212 16.14 25.59 16.39
CA TYR A 212 17.22 24.80 16.97
C TYR A 212 18.36 24.73 15.97
N LEU A 213 19.41 25.52 16.17
CA LEU A 213 20.50 25.69 15.20
C LEU A 213 21.16 24.37 14.79
N ASP A 214 21.37 23.46 15.75
CA ASP A 214 21.97 22.15 15.47
C ASP A 214 21.04 21.27 14.61
N LEU A 215 19.72 21.37 14.83
CA LEU A 215 18.73 20.63 14.03
C LEU A 215 18.58 21.23 12.64
N ASP A 216 18.59 22.56 12.55
CA ASP A 216 18.53 23.29 11.29
C ASP A 216 19.77 23.01 10.43
N ALA A 217 20.95 22.87 11.03
CA ALA A 217 22.16 22.45 10.33
C ALA A 217 22.07 21.02 9.76
N LEU A 218 21.39 20.11 10.47
CA LEU A 218 21.19 18.72 10.02
C LEU A 218 20.13 18.60 8.92
N LEU A 219 19.04 19.35 9.03
CA LEU A 219 17.89 19.23 8.12
C LEU A 219 17.88 20.27 6.99
N SER A 220 18.74 21.29 7.09
CA SER A 220 18.63 22.53 6.30
C SER A 220 17.27 23.22 6.46
N GLY A 221 16.70 23.12 7.67
CA GLY A 221 15.32 23.52 7.99
C GLY A 221 14.28 22.48 7.55
N LEU A 222 13.01 22.71 7.90
CA LEU A 222 11.90 21.85 7.53
C LEU A 222 11.52 22.06 6.06
N GLN A 223 11.71 21.03 5.25
CA GLN A 223 11.51 21.12 3.81
C GLN A 223 10.01 21.17 3.45
N PRO A 224 9.62 21.99 2.45
CA PRO A 224 8.29 21.95 1.87
C PRO A 224 7.88 20.54 1.47
N SER A 225 6.59 20.22 1.57
CA SER A 225 6.04 18.91 1.19
C SER A 225 6.54 17.72 2.01
N ALA A 226 7.33 17.94 3.06
CA ALA A 226 7.83 16.89 3.95
C ALA A 226 6.80 16.54 5.04
N LEU A 227 6.73 15.24 5.38
CA LEU A 227 6.08 14.77 6.59
C LEU A 227 7.19 14.38 7.57
N VAL A 228 7.22 15.04 8.73
CA VAL A 228 8.20 14.82 9.79
C VAL A 228 7.49 14.20 10.98
N VAL A 229 7.90 12.99 11.37
CA VAL A 229 7.30 12.28 12.51
C VAL A 229 8.19 12.43 13.73
N VAL A 230 7.62 12.91 14.84
CA VAL A 230 8.33 13.06 16.12
C VAL A 230 7.78 12.04 17.11
N GLY A 231 8.56 10.98 17.33
CA GLY A 231 8.26 9.91 18.27
C GLY A 231 8.86 10.15 19.64
N ALA A 232 8.05 10.16 20.70
CA ALA A 232 8.56 10.21 22.07
C ALA A 232 7.66 9.45 23.06
N ARG A 233 8.23 9.08 24.22
CA ARG A 233 7.45 8.53 25.35
C ARG A 233 6.57 9.62 25.98
N PRO A 234 5.47 9.22 26.65
CA PRO A 234 4.71 10.14 27.50
C PRO A 234 5.64 10.90 28.45
N SER A 235 5.35 12.19 28.66
CA SER A 235 6.12 13.08 29.53
C SER A 235 7.58 13.37 29.11
N ALA A 236 8.07 12.86 27.97
CA ALA A 236 9.43 13.14 27.48
C ALA A 236 9.60 14.52 26.79
N GLY A 237 8.53 15.33 26.73
CA GLY A 237 8.58 16.68 26.19
C GLY A 237 8.18 16.83 24.71
N LYS A 238 7.50 15.83 24.11
CA LYS A 238 7.05 15.82 22.70
C LYS A 238 6.32 17.11 22.30
N THR A 239 5.27 17.49 23.03
CA THR A 239 4.47 18.69 22.78
C THR A 239 5.28 19.97 23.02
N ALA A 240 6.14 19.99 24.04
CA ALA A 240 6.99 21.15 24.33
C ALA A 240 7.98 21.42 23.19
N PHE A 241 8.59 20.36 22.64
CA PHE A 241 9.46 20.44 21.48
C PHE A 241 8.71 20.99 20.25
N ALA A 242 7.53 20.45 19.96
CA ALA A 242 6.70 20.88 18.83
C ALA A 242 6.21 22.33 18.96
N LEU A 243 5.79 22.74 20.17
CA LEU A 243 5.40 24.13 20.46
C LEU A 243 6.58 25.09 20.32
N GLY A 244 7.80 24.68 20.68
CA GLY A 244 9.01 25.47 20.49
C GLY A 244 9.26 25.78 19.01
N ILE A 245 9.17 24.75 18.15
CA ILE A 245 9.27 24.92 16.70
C ILE A 245 8.15 25.81 16.17
N ALA A 246 6.89 25.51 16.51
CA ALA A 246 5.73 26.26 16.05
C ALA A 246 5.83 27.75 16.43
N SER A 247 6.24 28.04 17.67
CA SER A 247 6.42 29.42 18.16
C SER A 247 7.56 30.12 17.44
N ASN A 248 8.69 29.44 17.19
CA ASN A 248 9.79 30.03 16.43
C ASN A 248 9.37 30.40 15.00
N VAL A 249 8.67 29.48 14.32
CA VAL A 249 8.18 29.72 12.95
C VAL A 249 7.19 30.88 12.91
N ALA A 250 6.27 30.97 13.87
CA ALA A 250 5.27 32.03 13.92
C ALA A 250 5.85 33.40 14.33
N LEU A 251 6.79 33.44 15.29
CA LEU A 251 7.31 34.68 15.87
C LEU A 251 8.55 35.23 15.16
N HIS A 252 9.46 34.35 14.72
CA HIS A 252 10.78 34.75 14.22
C HIS A 252 10.89 34.58 12.71
N ALA A 253 10.31 33.51 12.16
CA ALA A 253 10.23 33.34 10.70
C ALA A 253 9.02 34.06 10.09
N GLU A 254 8.10 34.58 10.92
CA GLU A 254 6.88 35.30 10.54
C GLU A 254 6.03 34.55 9.50
N ARG A 255 6.02 33.20 9.58
CA ARG A 255 5.22 32.37 8.67
C ARG A 255 3.98 31.81 9.35
N PRO A 256 2.86 31.65 8.62
CA PRO A 256 1.64 31.09 9.18
C PRO A 256 1.84 29.66 9.72
N VAL A 257 1.40 29.38 10.95
CA VAL A 257 1.48 28.06 11.58
C VAL A 257 0.10 27.57 12.02
N LEU A 258 -0.27 26.36 11.62
CA LEU A 258 -1.50 25.71 12.07
C LEU A 258 -1.18 24.53 12.99
N PHE A 259 -1.68 24.58 14.23
CA PHE A 259 -1.44 23.57 15.26
C PHE A 259 -2.76 22.86 15.61
N PHE A 260 -2.82 21.56 15.35
CA PHE A 260 -3.91 20.68 15.77
C PHE A 260 -3.53 19.97 17.06
N SER A 261 -4.35 20.12 18.09
CA SER A 261 -4.16 19.53 19.41
C SER A 261 -5.33 18.64 19.77
N LEU A 262 -5.08 17.33 19.81
CA LEU A 262 -6.09 16.31 20.07
C LEU A 262 -6.14 15.91 21.55
N GLU A 263 -5.07 16.20 22.30
CA GLU A 263 -4.96 15.85 23.73
C GLU A 263 -5.14 17.07 24.65
N MET A 264 -4.56 18.20 24.28
CA MET A 264 -4.51 19.40 25.13
C MET A 264 -5.45 20.49 24.62
N SER A 265 -6.03 21.25 25.54
CA SER A 265 -6.86 22.42 25.19
C SER A 265 -6.03 23.58 24.64
N HIS A 266 -6.64 24.44 23.84
CA HIS A 266 -5.98 25.66 23.35
C HIS A 266 -5.49 26.57 24.49
N LEU A 267 -6.19 26.60 25.64
CA LEU A 267 -5.77 27.37 26.82
C LEU A 267 -4.48 26.84 27.43
N GLU A 268 -4.35 25.52 27.59
CA GLU A 268 -3.15 24.90 28.15
C GLU A 268 -1.93 25.08 27.23
N LEU A 269 -2.12 24.95 25.91
CA LEU A 269 -1.07 25.21 24.93
C LEU A 269 -0.64 26.68 24.96
N THR A 270 -1.61 27.60 24.95
CA THR A 270 -1.35 29.05 25.00
C THR A 270 -0.57 29.42 26.26
N GLN A 271 -0.96 28.86 27.42
CA GLN A 271 -0.23 29.08 28.66
C GLN A 271 1.23 28.62 28.57
N ARG A 272 1.49 27.47 27.95
CA ARG A 272 2.87 26.97 27.75
C ARG A 272 3.68 27.86 26.80
N ILE A 273 3.07 28.33 25.72
CA ILE A 273 3.70 29.26 24.77
C ILE A 273 4.08 30.56 25.50
N ILE A 274 3.15 31.15 26.26
CA ILE A 274 3.41 32.36 27.06
C ILE A 274 4.52 32.13 28.09
N CYS A 275 4.51 31.00 28.81
CA CYS A 275 5.57 30.68 29.78
C CYS A 275 6.95 30.61 29.10
N SER A 276 7.02 29.94 27.95
CA SER A 276 8.24 29.77 27.17
C SER A 276 8.77 31.12 26.68
N GLU A 277 7.90 31.94 26.08
CA GLU A 277 8.25 33.23 25.51
C GLU A 277 8.59 34.28 26.59
N ALA A 278 7.86 34.31 27.71
CA ALA A 278 8.11 35.21 28.82
C ALA A 278 9.29 34.76 29.71
N ARG A 279 9.77 33.51 29.54
CA ARG A 279 10.74 32.85 30.43
C ARG A 279 10.31 32.91 31.90
N VAL A 280 9.04 32.56 32.15
CA VAL A 280 8.43 32.51 33.48
C VAL A 280 8.14 31.05 33.85
N ASP A 281 8.36 30.71 35.12
CA ASP A 281 8.08 29.36 35.65
C ASP A 281 6.59 29.00 35.49
N SER A 282 6.32 27.89 34.80
CA SER A 282 4.97 27.42 34.52
C SER A 282 4.16 27.07 35.77
N THR A 283 4.83 26.67 36.85
CA THR A 283 4.18 26.40 38.14
C THR A 283 3.63 27.68 38.75
N ARG A 284 4.37 28.79 38.64
CA ARG A 284 3.95 30.12 39.14
C ARG A 284 2.78 30.66 38.34
N MET A 285 2.78 30.45 37.03
CA MET A 285 1.65 30.82 36.18
C MET A 285 0.41 29.97 36.50
N ARG A 286 0.57 28.66 36.71
CA ARG A 286 -0.54 27.74 37.03
C ARG A 286 -1.16 27.98 38.40
N ASN A 287 -0.36 28.31 39.41
CA ASN A 287 -0.84 28.54 40.78
C ASN A 287 -1.15 30.02 41.10
N GLY A 288 -1.01 30.92 40.11
CA GLY A 288 -1.26 32.34 40.25
C GLY A 288 -0.27 33.11 41.13
N ARG A 289 0.86 32.51 41.51
CA ARG A 289 1.89 33.15 42.37
C ARG A 289 2.91 33.91 41.53
N LEU A 290 2.43 34.89 40.77
CA LEU A 290 3.25 35.76 39.93
C LEU A 290 3.66 37.02 40.70
N ASN A 291 4.93 37.41 40.58
CA ASN A 291 5.38 38.71 41.08
C ASN A 291 5.21 39.81 40.01
N GLU A 292 5.42 41.06 40.37
CA GLU A 292 5.27 42.20 39.47
C GLU A 292 6.21 42.14 38.24
N SER A 293 7.42 41.58 38.42
CA SER A 293 8.35 41.37 37.31
C SER A 293 7.89 40.29 36.33
N ASP A 294 7.21 39.25 36.83
CA ASP A 294 6.65 38.17 36.01
C ASP A 294 5.49 38.72 35.16
N TRP A 295 4.62 39.56 35.74
CA TRP A 295 3.56 40.25 35.00
C TRP A 295 4.10 41.14 33.87
N THR A 296 5.19 41.84 34.13
CA THR A 296 5.84 42.68 33.11
C THR A 296 6.36 41.84 31.94
N LYS A 297 7.00 40.70 32.20
CA LYS A 297 7.47 39.76 31.17
C LYS A 297 6.33 39.13 30.39
N ILE A 298 5.26 38.71 31.08
CA ILE A 298 4.07 38.12 30.47
C ILE A 298 3.40 39.11 29.53
N ASN A 299 3.18 40.35 29.96
CA ASN A 299 2.55 41.38 29.11
C ASN A 299 3.40 41.66 27.86
N SER A 300 4.72 41.67 27.98
CA SER A 300 5.63 41.80 26.84
C SER A 300 5.53 40.61 25.86
N ALA A 301 5.45 39.39 26.38
CA ALA A 301 5.27 38.18 25.57
C ALA A 301 3.91 38.15 24.86
N ILE A 302 2.82 38.52 25.55
CA ILE A 302 1.48 38.63 24.96
C ILE A 302 1.47 39.63 23.81
N GLY A 303 2.13 40.77 23.96
CA GLY A 303 2.24 41.77 22.88
C GLY A 303 2.89 41.21 21.61
N ARG A 304 3.94 40.40 21.74
CA ARG A 304 4.58 39.74 20.59
C ARG A 304 3.71 38.63 20.00
N LEU A 305 3.09 37.83 20.85
CA LEU A 305 2.23 36.71 20.43
C LEU A 305 0.95 37.17 19.75
N ALA A 306 0.44 38.36 20.07
CA ALA A 306 -0.77 38.91 19.46
C ALA A 306 -0.62 39.18 17.95
N GLU A 307 0.59 39.51 17.50
CA GLU A 307 0.90 39.73 16.08
C GLU A 307 1.34 38.44 15.36
N ALA A 308 1.59 37.36 16.10
CA ALA A 308 2.11 36.11 15.56
C ALA A 308 1.02 35.34 14.79
N GLN A 309 1.40 34.79 13.65
CA GLN A 309 0.52 34.00 12.79
C GLN A 309 0.46 32.54 13.24
N LEU A 310 -0.12 32.30 14.43
CA LEU A 310 -0.28 30.96 15.02
C LEU A 310 -1.76 30.65 15.29
N TRP A 311 -2.31 29.65 14.60
CA TRP A 311 -3.68 29.18 14.78
C TRP A 311 -3.68 27.82 15.48
N ILE A 312 -4.54 27.68 16.50
CA ILE A 312 -4.68 26.44 17.27
C ILE A 312 -6.11 25.91 17.07
N ASP A 313 -6.21 24.62 16.81
CA ASP A 313 -7.46 23.87 16.77
C ASP A 313 -7.38 22.73 17.79
N ASP A 314 -8.26 22.72 18.79
CA ASP A 314 -8.26 21.73 19.87
C ASP A 314 -9.43 20.75 19.79
N ASN A 315 -10.02 20.55 18.61
CA ASN A 315 -11.05 19.53 18.43
C ASN A 315 -10.43 18.12 18.59
N PRO A 316 -10.87 17.31 19.58
CA PRO A 316 -10.28 15.99 19.85
C PRO A 316 -10.66 14.92 18.81
N GLN A 317 -11.71 15.13 18.02
CA GLN A 317 -12.22 14.17 17.04
C GLN A 317 -12.00 14.72 15.63
N LEU A 318 -10.73 14.74 15.18
CA LEU A 318 -10.38 15.20 13.84
C LEU A 318 -9.93 14.06 12.95
N THR A 319 -10.57 13.97 11.79
CA THR A 319 -10.13 13.16 10.67
C THR A 319 -9.07 13.90 9.83
N VAL A 320 -8.30 13.16 9.03
CA VAL A 320 -7.34 13.77 8.09
C VAL A 320 -8.02 14.72 7.09
N MET A 321 -9.26 14.40 6.70
CA MET A 321 -10.05 15.18 5.77
C MET A 321 -10.41 16.56 6.33
N GLU A 322 -10.83 16.61 7.59
CA GLU A 322 -11.14 17.86 8.27
C GLU A 322 -9.90 18.73 8.48
N ILE A 323 -8.77 18.11 8.87
CA ILE A 323 -7.47 18.78 8.96
C ILE A 323 -7.12 19.42 7.62
N ARG A 324 -7.26 18.67 6.51
CA ARG A 324 -7.01 19.17 5.17
C ARG A 324 -7.94 20.32 4.78
N ALA A 325 -9.24 20.20 5.05
CA ALA A 325 -10.22 21.23 4.74
C ALA A 325 -9.94 22.53 5.51
N LYS A 326 -9.58 22.44 6.80
CA LYS A 326 -9.21 23.58 7.64
C LYS A 326 -7.91 24.22 7.18
N ALA A 327 -6.88 23.42 6.87
CA ALA A 327 -5.60 23.91 6.37
C ALA A 327 -5.74 24.64 5.03
N ARG A 328 -6.50 24.09 4.06
CA ARG A 328 -6.82 24.77 2.79
C ARG A 328 -7.54 26.10 3.00
N ARG A 329 -8.54 26.11 3.88
CA ARG A 329 -9.33 27.32 4.20
C ARG A 329 -8.47 28.41 4.85
N LEU A 330 -7.51 28.02 5.68
CA LEU A 330 -6.57 28.97 6.25
C LEU A 330 -5.60 29.47 5.17
N LYS A 331 -4.99 28.57 4.38
CA LYS A 331 -4.08 28.92 3.28
C LYS A 331 -4.72 29.93 2.31
N SER A 332 -6.00 29.78 1.98
CA SER A 332 -6.69 30.74 1.09
C SER A 332 -6.90 32.13 1.70
N ARG A 333 -6.85 32.27 3.03
CA ARG A 333 -7.01 33.54 3.74
C ARG A 333 -5.67 34.24 3.98
N VAL A 334 -4.63 33.49 4.31
CA VAL A 334 -3.34 34.04 4.80
C VAL A 334 -2.17 33.79 3.86
N GLY A 335 -2.37 33.08 2.75
CA GLY A 335 -1.32 32.68 1.84
C GLY A 335 -0.64 31.37 2.27
N ASP A 336 0.57 31.12 1.78
CA ASP A 336 1.29 29.88 2.02
C ASP A 336 1.58 29.63 3.50
N LEU A 337 1.22 28.44 3.97
CA LEU A 337 1.48 28.02 5.35
C LEU A 337 2.96 27.69 5.50
N GLY A 338 3.55 28.11 6.63
CA GLY A 338 4.93 27.79 7.00
C GLY A 338 5.07 26.46 7.71
N LEU A 339 4.07 26.04 8.50
CA LEU A 339 4.11 24.78 9.22
C LEU A 339 2.71 24.31 9.61
N ILE A 340 2.47 23.00 9.52
CA ILE A 340 1.33 22.34 10.14
C ILE A 340 1.84 21.38 11.21
N VAL A 341 1.26 21.39 12.40
CA VAL A 341 1.59 20.46 13.50
C VAL A 341 0.34 19.69 13.91
N VAL A 342 0.47 18.38 14.13
CA VAL A 342 -0.63 17.50 14.61
C VAL A 342 -0.16 16.74 15.85
N ASP A 343 -0.76 17.02 17.01
CA ASP A 343 -0.46 16.38 18.31
C ASP A 343 -1.69 15.64 18.86
N TYR A 344 -1.81 14.31 18.84
CA TYR A 344 -0.92 13.28 18.31
C TYR A 344 -1.67 12.27 17.44
N LEU A 345 -0.98 11.69 16.46
CA LEU A 345 -1.55 10.82 15.41
C LEU A 345 -2.50 9.74 15.94
N GLN A 346 -2.14 9.11 17.05
CA GLN A 346 -2.93 8.02 17.64
C GLN A 346 -4.13 8.48 18.48
N LEU A 347 -4.61 9.72 18.35
CA LEU A 347 -5.98 10.09 18.73
C LEU A 347 -6.88 10.36 17.54
N MET A 348 -6.31 10.41 16.34
CA MET A 348 -7.10 10.53 15.13
C MET A 348 -7.88 9.24 14.89
N THR A 349 -9.11 9.40 14.43
CA THR A 349 -9.97 8.33 13.95
C THR A 349 -9.76 8.17 12.45
N GLY A 350 -9.41 6.95 12.02
CA GLY A 350 -9.53 6.54 10.62
C GLY A 350 -10.98 6.22 10.26
N ARG A 351 -11.23 5.81 9.02
CA ARG A 351 -12.56 5.34 8.60
C ARG A 351 -12.98 4.16 9.47
N SER A 352 -14.24 4.14 9.90
CA SER A 352 -14.84 3.28 10.93
C SER A 352 -14.81 1.75 10.68
N ASN A 353 -14.10 1.28 9.64
CA ASN A 353 -13.97 -0.12 9.24
C ASN A 353 -12.52 -0.65 9.29
N ALA A 354 -11.54 0.12 9.82
CA ALA A 354 -10.16 -0.37 9.92
C ALA A 354 -10.01 -1.36 11.09
N GLU A 355 -10.03 -2.66 10.80
CA GLU A 355 -9.94 -3.77 11.77
C GLU A 355 -8.59 -3.82 12.53
N ASN A 356 -7.59 -3.02 12.13
CA ASN A 356 -6.25 -3.02 12.70
C ASN A 356 -5.69 -1.60 12.86
N ARG A 357 -5.37 -1.22 14.11
CA ARG A 357 -4.80 0.09 14.46
C ARG A 357 -3.53 0.44 13.66
N GLN A 358 -2.77 -0.57 13.21
CA GLN A 358 -1.59 -0.36 12.36
C GLN A 358 -1.96 0.16 10.96
N VAL A 359 -3.04 -0.38 10.39
CA VAL A 359 -3.56 0.04 9.08
C VAL A 359 -4.08 1.47 9.20
N GLU A 360 -4.82 1.76 10.25
CA GLU A 360 -5.34 3.10 10.54
C GLU A 360 -4.24 4.17 10.65
N VAL A 361 -3.17 3.89 11.42
CA VAL A 361 -2.02 4.82 11.55
C VAL A 361 -1.28 4.99 10.21
N SER A 362 -1.22 3.93 9.39
CA SER A 362 -0.61 3.98 8.05
C SER A 362 -1.42 4.84 7.09
N GLU A 363 -2.75 4.71 7.11
CA GLU A 363 -3.68 5.56 6.34
C GLU A 363 -3.58 7.02 6.76
N ILE A 364 -3.57 7.30 8.06
CA ILE A 364 -3.42 8.66 8.60
C ILE A 364 -2.09 9.26 8.12
N SER A 365 -0.98 8.51 8.24
CA SER A 365 0.34 8.96 7.80
C SER A 365 0.38 9.26 6.30
N ARG A 366 -0.23 8.40 5.48
CA ARG A 366 -0.36 8.62 4.03
C ARG A 366 -1.16 9.88 3.72
N GLY A 367 -2.31 10.05 4.38
CA GLY A 367 -3.16 11.23 4.19
C GLY A 367 -2.47 12.54 4.57
N LEU A 368 -1.70 12.56 5.66
CA LEU A 368 -0.89 13.72 6.05
C LEU A 368 0.28 13.99 5.09
N LYS A 369 0.87 12.94 4.48
CA LYS A 369 1.88 13.13 3.44
C LYS A 369 1.29 13.75 2.17
N ILE A 370 0.09 13.34 1.79
CA ILE A 370 -0.65 13.93 0.67
C ILE A 370 -0.93 15.41 0.97
N LEU A 371 -1.44 15.71 2.17
CA LEU A 371 -1.66 17.08 2.63
C LEU A 371 -0.39 17.94 2.54
N ALA A 372 0.75 17.42 3.01
CA ALA A 372 2.03 18.14 2.95
C ALA A 372 2.40 18.52 1.51
N ARG A 373 2.30 17.55 0.58
CA ARG A 373 2.59 17.76 -0.84
C ARG A 373 1.63 18.76 -1.49
N GLU A 374 0.35 18.62 -1.21
CA GLU A 374 -0.69 19.43 -1.79
C GLU A 374 -0.61 20.91 -1.36
N LEU A 375 -0.29 21.16 -0.09
CA LEU A 375 -0.13 22.51 0.43
C LEU A 375 1.28 23.07 0.29
N GLU A 376 2.22 22.27 -0.23
CA GLU A 376 3.65 22.57 -0.29
C GLU A 376 4.22 23.03 1.05
N CYS A 377 3.72 22.45 2.14
CA CYS A 377 4.00 22.88 3.51
C CYS A 377 4.57 21.70 4.32
N PRO A 378 5.60 21.91 5.17
CA PRO A 378 6.03 20.87 6.09
C PRO A 378 4.91 20.54 7.09
N VAL A 379 4.72 19.25 7.36
CA VAL A 379 3.79 18.73 8.35
C VAL A 379 4.58 17.99 9.43
N ILE A 380 4.47 18.42 10.68
CA ILE A 380 4.98 17.69 11.84
C ILE A 380 3.85 16.89 12.45
N ALA A 381 4.04 15.59 12.55
CA ALA A 381 3.10 14.68 13.18
C ALA A 381 3.73 14.08 14.44
N LEU A 382 3.11 14.30 15.60
CA LEU A 382 3.60 13.77 16.85
C LEU A 382 3.05 12.35 17.05
N SER A 383 3.94 11.43 17.43
CA SER A 383 3.60 10.03 17.68
C SER A 383 4.06 9.61 19.07
N GLN A 384 3.20 8.89 19.79
CA GLN A 384 3.57 8.28 21.05
C GLN A 384 4.31 6.95 20.82
N LEU A 385 5.39 6.71 21.56
CA LEU A 385 6.13 5.44 21.50
C LEU A 385 5.55 4.40 22.46
N SER A 386 5.67 3.12 22.11
CA SER A 386 5.29 1.98 22.94
C SER A 386 5.96 1.99 24.33
N ARG A 387 5.27 1.44 25.34
CA ARG A 387 5.81 1.25 26.70
C ARG A 387 6.90 0.16 26.77
N SER A 388 7.00 -0.70 25.75
CA SER A 388 8.01 -1.77 25.68
C SER A 388 9.45 -1.26 25.70
N LEU A 389 9.68 0.00 25.31
CA LEU A 389 10.98 0.66 25.37
C LEU A 389 11.54 0.73 26.80
N GLU A 390 10.68 0.77 27.83
CA GLU A 390 11.12 0.86 29.24
C GLU A 390 11.73 -0.45 29.77
N MET A 391 11.40 -1.57 29.12
CA MET A 391 11.86 -2.91 29.48
C MET A 391 13.22 -3.27 28.86
N ARG A 392 13.73 -2.45 27.94
CA ARG A 392 15.04 -2.65 27.31
C ARG A 392 16.16 -2.10 28.18
N ALA A 393 17.32 -2.75 28.14
CA ALA A 393 18.55 -2.24 28.75
C ALA A 393 18.98 -0.92 28.10
N ASP A 394 18.91 -0.84 26.76
CA ASP A 394 19.01 0.41 26.01
C ASP A 394 17.63 1.00 25.71
N LYS A 395 17.38 2.18 26.27
CA LYS A 395 16.12 2.93 26.16
C LYS A 395 16.10 3.91 24.99
N ARG A 396 17.13 3.89 24.13
CA ARG A 396 17.11 4.68 22.89
C ARG A 396 15.97 4.21 21.98
N PRO A 397 15.10 5.13 21.51
CA PRO A 397 14.06 4.81 20.55
C PRO A 397 14.62 4.24 19.24
N MET A 398 13.89 3.27 18.68
CA MET A 398 14.09 2.70 17.36
C MET A 398 12.78 2.76 16.58
N LEU A 399 12.85 2.59 15.25
CA LEU A 399 11.65 2.67 14.39
C LEU A 399 10.55 1.68 14.80
N ALA A 400 10.92 0.52 15.35
CA ALA A 400 9.96 -0.47 15.86
C ALA A 400 9.10 0.05 17.04
N ASP A 401 9.56 1.03 17.81
CA ASP A 401 8.81 1.54 18.97
C ASP A 401 7.62 2.43 18.58
N LEU A 402 7.58 2.89 17.33
CA LEU A 402 6.42 3.61 16.76
C LEU A 402 5.24 2.67 16.45
N ARG A 403 5.43 1.34 16.58
CA ARG A 403 4.42 0.32 16.27
C ARG A 403 3.77 -0.23 17.55
N GLU A 404 2.53 0.17 17.86
CA GLU A 404 1.76 -0.38 19.01
C GLU A 404 1.17 -1.77 18.67
N SER A 405 1.98 -2.83 18.77
CA SER A 405 1.55 -4.19 18.41
C SER A 405 1.33 -5.08 19.64
N GLY A 406 0.23 -5.84 19.66
CA GLY A 406 0.10 -7.03 20.52
C GLY A 406 1.16 -8.07 20.17
N CYS A 407 1.53 -8.92 21.14
CA CYS A 407 2.61 -9.90 20.94
C CYS A 407 2.23 -11.27 21.49
N LEU A 408 2.74 -12.30 20.81
CA LEU A 408 2.75 -13.69 21.24
C LEU A 408 4.13 -14.02 21.82
N THR A 409 4.20 -15.04 22.67
CA THR A 409 5.45 -15.50 23.25
C THR A 409 6.28 -16.32 22.25
N ALA A 410 7.60 -16.39 22.46
CA ALA A 410 8.51 -17.07 21.54
C ALA A 410 8.25 -18.58 21.39
N ASP A 411 7.66 -19.22 22.39
CA ASP A 411 7.22 -20.62 22.38
C ASP A 411 5.89 -20.84 21.63
N THR A 412 5.23 -19.76 21.17
CA THR A 412 3.99 -19.88 20.41
C THR A 412 4.25 -20.56 19.07
N HIS A 413 3.52 -21.65 18.81
CA HIS A 413 3.56 -22.37 17.55
C HIS A 413 2.65 -21.74 16.50
N ILE A 414 3.17 -21.63 15.28
CA ILE A 414 2.41 -21.25 14.09
C ILE A 414 2.37 -22.40 13.08
N ALA A 415 1.35 -22.39 12.23
CA ALA A 415 1.22 -23.27 11.08
C ALA A 415 1.81 -22.57 9.85
N ALA A 416 3.12 -22.75 9.64
CA ALA A 416 3.78 -22.34 8.41
C ALA A 416 3.45 -23.34 7.29
N ILE A 417 3.55 -22.88 6.06
CA ILE A 417 3.56 -23.73 4.88
C ILE A 417 5.00 -24.16 4.70
N ASP A 418 5.19 -25.47 4.65
CA ASP A 418 6.49 -26.06 4.42
C ASP A 418 6.91 -25.75 2.96
N PRO A 419 8.06 -25.08 2.74
CA PRO A 419 8.47 -24.69 1.41
C PRO A 419 8.83 -25.88 0.52
N ASP A 420 9.23 -27.01 1.12
CA ASP A 420 9.68 -28.20 0.39
C ASP A 420 8.49 -29.11 0.04
N THR A 421 7.51 -29.25 0.95
CA THR A 421 6.39 -30.18 0.78
C THR A 421 5.05 -29.51 0.43
N GLY A 422 4.94 -28.19 0.59
CA GLY A 422 3.67 -27.45 0.51
C GLY A 422 2.67 -27.83 1.63
N GLY A 423 3.07 -28.71 2.55
CA GLY A 423 2.29 -29.16 3.69
C GLY A 423 2.31 -28.16 4.84
N THR A 424 1.71 -28.53 5.97
CA THR A 424 1.78 -27.68 7.18
C THR A 424 3.03 -28.00 8.01
N ARG A 425 3.98 -27.07 8.09
CA ARG A 425 5.09 -27.11 9.05
C ARG A 425 4.73 -26.37 10.33
N ARG A 426 4.89 -27.02 11.49
CA ARG A 426 4.69 -26.39 12.79
C ARG A 426 6.02 -25.83 13.31
N VAL A 427 6.10 -24.51 13.42
CA VAL A 427 7.31 -23.80 13.83
C VAL A 427 6.98 -22.80 14.94
N THR A 428 7.89 -22.56 15.87
CA THR A 428 7.68 -21.55 16.92
C THR A 428 8.14 -20.17 16.45
N LEU A 429 7.51 -19.11 16.96
CA LEU A 429 7.96 -17.74 16.69
C LEU A 429 9.43 -17.53 17.08
N GLY A 430 9.89 -18.16 18.15
CA GLY A 430 11.28 -18.13 18.60
C GLY A 430 12.24 -18.82 17.64
N ALA A 431 11.84 -19.95 17.03
CA ALA A 431 12.64 -20.62 16.02
C ALA A 431 12.78 -19.75 14.76
N LEU A 432 11.68 -19.15 14.29
CA LEU A 432 11.71 -18.22 13.15
C LEU A 432 12.58 -17.00 13.42
N LEU A 433 12.49 -16.44 14.64
CA LEU A 433 13.32 -15.33 15.06
C LEU A 433 14.81 -15.71 15.10
N ALA A 434 15.14 -16.89 15.63
CA ALA A 434 16.51 -17.37 15.71
C ALA A 434 17.11 -17.68 14.33
N ALA A 435 16.28 -18.21 13.43
CA ALA A 435 16.65 -18.50 12.05
C ALA A 435 16.66 -17.24 11.14
N GLY A 436 16.13 -16.11 11.62
CA GLY A 436 16.04 -14.88 10.83
C GLY A 436 15.12 -14.99 9.61
N GLU A 437 14.21 -15.97 9.58
CA GLU A 437 13.33 -16.26 8.44
C GLU A 437 12.43 -15.05 8.12
N ARG A 438 12.36 -14.70 6.83
CA ARG A 438 11.51 -13.63 6.29
C ARG A 438 10.55 -14.21 5.26
N ASP A 439 9.44 -13.51 5.07
CA ASP A 439 8.37 -13.85 4.13
C ASP A 439 7.90 -15.30 4.27
N VAL A 440 7.73 -15.72 5.53
CA VAL A 440 7.32 -17.07 5.91
C VAL A 440 5.91 -17.32 5.39
N ALA A 441 5.76 -18.27 4.49
CA ALA A 441 4.46 -18.72 4.03
C ALA A 441 3.69 -19.34 5.22
N VAL A 442 2.46 -18.89 5.45
CA VAL A 442 1.62 -19.32 6.57
C VAL A 442 0.21 -19.60 6.09
N TRP A 443 -0.50 -20.47 6.80
CA TRP A 443 -1.93 -20.63 6.60
C TRP A 443 -2.69 -19.49 7.29
N THR A 444 -3.48 -18.74 6.52
CA THR A 444 -4.36 -17.67 7.02
C THR A 444 -5.80 -17.89 6.53
N LEU A 445 -6.74 -17.04 6.97
CA LEU A 445 -8.12 -17.03 6.49
C LEU A 445 -8.33 -15.89 5.49
N ASP A 446 -9.10 -16.13 4.43
CA ASP A 446 -9.62 -15.08 3.54
C ASP A 446 -10.90 -14.44 4.11
N GLU A 447 -11.45 -13.45 3.39
CA GLU A 447 -12.70 -12.74 3.73
C GLU A 447 -13.95 -13.65 3.80
N HIS A 448 -13.84 -14.88 3.31
CA HIS A 448 -14.88 -15.91 3.36
C HIS A 448 -14.58 -17.01 4.39
N LEU A 449 -13.62 -16.80 5.29
CA LEU A 449 -13.18 -17.74 6.32
C LEU A 449 -12.65 -19.07 5.76
N ARG A 450 -12.06 -19.05 4.56
CA ARG A 450 -11.39 -20.20 3.94
C ARG A 450 -9.90 -20.13 4.19
N PHE A 451 -9.27 -21.28 4.42
CA PHE A 451 -7.82 -21.35 4.53
C PHE A 451 -7.16 -21.02 3.20
N VAL A 452 -6.31 -20.01 3.20
CA VAL A 452 -5.50 -19.59 2.06
C VAL A 452 -4.05 -19.41 2.48
N PRO A 453 -3.08 -19.61 1.58
CA PRO A 453 -1.71 -19.20 1.81
C PRO A 453 -1.62 -17.68 2.00
N GLY A 454 -0.94 -17.26 3.04
CA GLY A 454 -0.57 -15.88 3.31
C GLY A 454 0.92 -15.77 3.60
N VAL A 455 1.44 -14.55 3.63
CA VAL A 455 2.86 -14.29 3.88
C VAL A 455 3.02 -13.54 5.19
N MET A 456 3.75 -14.13 6.14
CA MET A 456 4.20 -13.48 7.36
C MET A 456 5.61 -12.93 7.15
N THR A 457 5.70 -11.60 6.99
CA THR A 457 6.95 -10.92 6.60
C THR A 457 8.20 -11.23 7.43
N HIS A 458 8.11 -11.30 8.77
CA HIS A 458 9.18 -11.75 9.67
C HIS A 458 8.68 -11.77 11.12
N VAL A 459 9.41 -12.47 11.99
CA VAL A 459 9.27 -12.39 13.46
C VAL A 459 10.34 -11.49 14.04
N PHE A 460 9.99 -10.63 14.99
CA PHE A 460 10.93 -9.76 15.69
C PHE A 460 10.68 -9.77 17.20
N ALA A 461 11.75 -9.65 17.99
CA ALA A 461 11.64 -9.57 19.44
C ALA A 461 11.09 -8.21 19.88
N SER A 462 10.02 -8.22 20.68
CA SER A 462 9.47 -7.00 21.29
C SER A 462 9.88 -6.79 22.77
N GLY A 463 10.83 -7.59 23.24
CA GLY A 463 11.33 -7.60 24.63
C GLY A 463 10.53 -8.53 25.56
N ILE A 464 10.77 -8.39 26.87
CA ILE A 464 10.05 -9.13 27.92
C ILE A 464 8.79 -8.34 28.29
N LYS A 465 7.62 -8.99 28.22
CA LYS A 465 6.31 -8.39 28.50
C LYS A 465 5.51 -9.25 29.49
N ALA A 466 4.60 -8.63 30.23
CA ALA A 466 3.59 -9.38 30.99
C ALA A 466 2.60 -10.02 30.01
N THR A 467 2.33 -11.30 30.20
CA THR A 467 1.46 -12.10 29.34
C THR A 467 0.39 -12.81 30.16
N PHE A 468 -0.71 -13.15 29.50
CA PHE A 468 -1.81 -13.92 30.04
C PHE A 468 -1.87 -15.27 29.32
N GLU A 469 -2.19 -16.32 30.07
CA GLU A 469 -2.43 -17.65 29.52
C GLU A 469 -3.94 -17.79 29.20
N LEU A 470 -4.27 -17.93 27.92
CA LEU A 470 -5.61 -18.23 27.46
C LEU A 470 -5.76 -19.75 27.32
N ARG A 471 -6.75 -20.33 27.99
CA ARG A 471 -7.06 -21.77 27.94
C ARG A 471 -8.45 -22.00 27.36
N LEU A 472 -8.51 -22.75 26.27
CA LEU A 472 -9.76 -23.13 25.63
C LEU A 472 -10.37 -24.38 26.28
N ALA A 473 -11.68 -24.54 26.18
CA ALA A 473 -12.39 -25.74 26.63
C ALA A 473 -11.91 -27.02 25.92
N SER A 474 -11.34 -26.89 24.72
CA SER A 474 -10.68 -27.98 23.98
C SER A 474 -9.34 -28.44 24.57
N GLY A 475 -8.85 -27.77 25.63
CA GLY A 475 -7.56 -28.04 26.25
C GLY A 475 -6.38 -27.32 25.59
N ARG A 476 -6.59 -26.62 24.47
CA ARG A 476 -5.56 -25.79 23.81
C ARG A 476 -5.22 -24.57 24.68
N VAL A 477 -3.93 -24.20 24.68
CA VAL A 477 -3.40 -23.09 25.46
C VAL A 477 -2.56 -22.19 24.56
N VAL A 478 -2.66 -20.88 24.77
CA VAL A 478 -1.81 -19.88 24.11
C VAL A 478 -1.49 -18.75 25.08
N THR A 479 -0.27 -18.23 25.01
CA THR A 479 0.21 -17.17 25.89
C THR A 479 0.43 -15.89 25.09
N ALA A 480 -0.21 -14.79 25.48
CA ALA A 480 -0.18 -13.54 24.73
C ALA A 480 -0.26 -12.30 25.64
N SER A 481 0.10 -11.13 25.12
CA SER A 481 -0.17 -9.87 25.82
C SER A 481 -1.67 -9.54 25.80
N ALA A 482 -2.17 -8.79 26.79
CA ALA A 482 -3.60 -8.43 26.90
C ALA A 482 -4.17 -7.76 25.63
N ASN A 483 -3.36 -6.98 24.92
CA ASN A 483 -3.75 -6.30 23.69
C ASN A 483 -3.57 -7.14 22.41
N HIS A 484 -3.20 -8.42 22.51
CA HIS A 484 -3.11 -9.30 21.34
C HIS A 484 -4.53 -9.70 20.89
N PRO A 485 -4.91 -9.49 19.62
CA PRO A 485 -6.25 -9.81 19.13
C PRO A 485 -6.43 -11.32 18.89
N PHE A 486 -7.63 -11.81 19.14
CA PHE A 486 -8.10 -13.16 18.82
C PHE A 486 -9.40 -13.07 18.01
N LEU A 487 -9.54 -13.91 16.98
CA LEU A 487 -10.72 -13.91 16.14
C LEU A 487 -11.89 -14.58 16.87
N THR A 488 -13.00 -13.88 17.02
CA THR A 488 -14.28 -14.36 17.57
C THR A 488 -15.31 -14.47 16.44
N VAL A 489 -16.54 -14.90 16.76
CA VAL A 489 -17.65 -14.91 15.79
C VAL A 489 -18.01 -13.50 15.33
N ASP A 490 -17.84 -12.50 16.20
CA ASP A 490 -18.19 -11.10 15.96
C ASP A 490 -16.99 -10.25 15.50
N GLY A 491 -15.88 -10.91 15.14
CA GLY A 491 -14.64 -10.25 14.70
C GLY A 491 -13.49 -10.36 15.69
N TRP A 492 -12.42 -9.58 15.47
CA TRP A 492 -11.20 -9.64 16.29
C TRP A 492 -11.37 -8.90 17.62
N VAL A 493 -11.12 -9.59 18.73
CA VAL A 493 -11.24 -9.03 20.09
C VAL A 493 -9.90 -9.19 20.84
N PRO A 494 -9.36 -8.15 21.50
CA PRO A 494 -8.17 -8.26 22.34
C PRO A 494 -8.35 -9.24 23.51
N LEU A 495 -7.29 -9.96 23.87
CA LEU A 495 -7.32 -10.93 24.97
C LEU A 495 -7.82 -10.36 26.30
N GLY A 496 -7.49 -9.11 26.61
CA GLY A 496 -7.90 -8.43 27.85
C GLY A 496 -9.40 -8.13 27.93
N ASP A 497 -10.09 -8.13 26.79
CA ASP A 497 -11.51 -7.83 26.69
C ASP A 497 -12.38 -9.10 26.55
N LEU A 498 -11.76 -10.28 26.43
CA LEU A 498 -12.44 -11.56 26.39
C LEU A 498 -12.91 -12.01 27.78
N ALA A 499 -14.13 -12.53 27.85
CA ALA A 499 -14.71 -13.16 29.03
C ALA A 499 -14.63 -14.69 28.96
N VAL A 500 -14.62 -15.33 30.14
CA VAL A 500 -14.72 -16.80 30.23
C VAL A 500 -16.06 -17.25 29.67
N GLY A 501 -16.02 -18.01 28.56
CA GLY A 501 -17.22 -18.48 27.84
C GLY A 501 -17.30 -17.98 26.40
N ASP A 502 -16.50 -16.97 26.04
CA ASP A 502 -16.46 -16.43 24.68
C ASP A 502 -15.94 -17.47 23.67
N ARG A 503 -16.47 -17.40 22.45
CA ARG A 503 -16.16 -18.35 21.37
C ARG A 503 -15.08 -17.79 20.47
N LEU A 504 -13.97 -18.52 20.39
CA LEU A 504 -12.84 -18.17 19.53
C LEU A 504 -12.78 -19.07 18.30
N ALA A 505 -12.44 -18.45 17.17
CA ALA A 505 -12.12 -19.17 15.95
C ALA A 505 -10.83 -19.96 16.16
N VAL A 506 -10.89 -21.25 15.84
CA VAL A 506 -9.75 -22.16 15.94
C VAL A 506 -9.68 -23.04 14.72
N ARG A 507 -8.47 -23.35 14.26
CA ARG A 507 -8.26 -24.31 13.18
C ARG A 507 -8.93 -25.65 13.54
N PRO A 508 -9.80 -26.21 12.67
CA PRO A 508 -10.33 -27.56 12.82
C PRO A 508 -9.18 -28.57 12.92
N THR A 509 -9.33 -29.61 13.74
CA THR A 509 -8.41 -30.76 13.73
C THR A 509 -8.47 -31.42 12.36
N GLY A 510 -7.46 -31.20 11.52
CA GLY A 510 -7.28 -31.83 10.22
C GLY A 510 -6.25 -32.97 10.27
N PRO A 511 -6.05 -33.70 9.16
CA PRO A 511 -5.14 -34.86 9.07
C PRO A 511 -3.66 -34.55 9.37
N ASP A 512 -3.27 -33.28 9.50
CA ASP A 512 -1.93 -32.84 9.90
C ASP A 512 -1.81 -32.52 11.41
N ASP A 513 -2.77 -32.95 12.23
CA ASP A 513 -2.57 -32.98 13.68
C ASP A 513 -1.59 -34.12 14.01
N PRO A 514 -0.48 -33.91 14.74
CA PRO A 514 0.47 -34.97 15.13
C PRO A 514 -0.13 -36.12 15.94
N THR A 515 -1.44 -36.11 16.19
CA THR A 515 -2.22 -37.23 16.72
C THR A 515 -2.82 -38.16 15.64
N SER A 516 -2.65 -37.88 14.34
CA SER A 516 -3.23 -38.68 13.25
C SER A 516 -2.32 -38.75 12.01
N LYS A 517 -1.35 -39.67 11.98
CA LYS A 517 -0.69 -40.06 10.72
C LYS A 517 -1.55 -41.09 9.98
N THR A 518 -2.13 -40.72 8.84
CA THR A 518 -2.63 -41.69 7.85
C THR A 518 -2.26 -41.23 6.45
N VAL A 519 -1.58 -42.11 5.70
CA VAL A 519 -1.31 -41.94 4.26
C VAL A 519 -2.65 -41.86 3.51
N PRO A 520 -2.82 -40.96 2.51
CA PRO A 520 -4.02 -40.92 1.69
C PRO A 520 -4.32 -42.29 1.07
N ALA A 521 -5.57 -42.76 1.19
CA ALA A 521 -5.97 -44.13 0.81
C ALA A 521 -5.64 -44.47 -0.66
N GLU A 522 -5.64 -43.47 -1.53
CA GLU A 522 -5.31 -43.61 -2.95
C GLU A 522 -3.84 -43.98 -3.17
N VAL A 523 -2.92 -43.36 -2.41
CA VAL A 523 -1.48 -43.63 -2.49
C VAL A 523 -1.14 -45.01 -1.93
N ALA A 524 -1.80 -45.42 -0.84
CA ALA A 524 -1.65 -46.77 -0.28
C ALA A 524 -2.07 -47.85 -1.30
N THR A 525 -3.17 -47.63 -2.03
CA THR A 525 -3.68 -48.57 -3.03
C THR A 525 -2.72 -48.71 -4.24
N TYR A 526 -2.06 -47.63 -4.64
CA TYR A 526 -1.04 -47.67 -5.71
C TYR A 526 0.26 -48.32 -5.26
N LEU A 527 0.71 -48.06 -4.03
CA LEU A 527 1.90 -48.66 -3.45
C LEU A 527 1.72 -50.18 -3.29
N ASP A 528 0.56 -50.62 -2.81
CA ASP A 528 0.22 -52.04 -2.67
C ASP A 528 0.26 -52.78 -4.02
N LYS A 529 -0.30 -52.15 -5.06
CA LYS A 529 -0.32 -52.72 -6.41
C LYS A 529 1.08 -52.81 -7.01
N ALA A 530 1.89 -51.76 -6.88
CA ALA A 530 3.25 -51.72 -7.40
C ALA A 530 4.21 -52.66 -6.63
N ALA A 531 4.01 -52.81 -5.32
CA ALA A 531 4.77 -53.72 -4.47
C ALA A 531 4.44 -55.19 -4.79
N ALA A 532 3.17 -55.52 -5.02
CA ALA A 532 2.73 -56.86 -5.42
C ALA A 532 3.30 -57.30 -6.77
N GLU A 533 3.39 -56.40 -7.76
CA GLU A 533 3.95 -56.69 -9.08
C GLU A 533 5.47 -56.98 -9.04
N ARG A 534 6.17 -56.47 -8.01
CA ARG A 534 7.63 -56.63 -7.84
C ARG A 534 8.03 -57.58 -6.71
N GLY A 535 7.06 -58.20 -6.04
CA GLY A 535 7.29 -59.09 -4.90
C GLY A 535 7.92 -58.39 -3.69
N LEU A 536 7.64 -57.11 -3.51
CA LEU A 536 8.11 -56.29 -2.39
C LEU A 536 6.99 -56.06 -1.38
N ASP A 537 7.35 -55.75 -0.13
CA ASP A 537 6.41 -55.47 0.96
C ASP A 537 6.14 -53.97 1.05
N ALA A 538 4.90 -53.56 0.79
CA ALA A 538 4.48 -52.16 0.74
C ALA A 538 4.63 -51.45 2.08
N ASP A 539 4.33 -52.13 3.19
CA ASP A 539 4.45 -51.56 4.55
C ASP A 539 5.92 -51.30 4.89
N ARG A 540 6.80 -52.19 4.45
CA ARG A 540 8.24 -52.05 4.66
C ARG A 540 8.84 -50.93 3.79
N ILE A 541 8.42 -50.81 2.53
CA ILE A 541 8.82 -49.69 1.67
C ILE A 541 8.36 -48.37 2.28
N LEU A 542 7.12 -48.30 2.74
CA LEU A 542 6.56 -47.11 3.37
C LEU A 542 7.33 -46.73 4.65
N THR A 543 7.69 -47.73 5.45
CA THR A 543 8.52 -47.55 6.65
C THR A 543 9.91 -47.05 6.29
N ASP A 544 10.54 -47.61 5.25
CA ASP A 544 11.87 -47.20 4.78
C ASP A 544 11.85 -45.78 4.18
N ILE A 545 10.79 -45.40 3.46
CA ILE A 545 10.59 -44.02 2.92
C ILE A 545 10.41 -43.02 4.06
N LEU A 546 9.56 -43.33 5.04
CA LEU A 546 9.30 -42.48 6.20
C LEU A 546 10.52 -42.40 7.15
N ALA A 547 11.40 -43.40 7.10
CA ALA A 547 12.67 -43.40 7.84
C ALA A 547 13.82 -42.73 7.06
N ALA A 548 13.68 -42.55 5.73
CA ALA A 548 14.70 -41.97 4.86
C ALA A 548 14.70 -40.44 4.81
N GLU A 549 13.74 -39.76 5.43
CA GLU A 549 13.81 -38.31 5.69
C GLU A 549 14.81 -38.02 6.82
N THR A 550 16.09 -38.27 6.56
CA THR A 550 17.17 -37.67 7.32
C THR A 550 17.21 -36.19 6.99
N HIS A 551 16.88 -35.34 7.98
CA HIS A 551 17.22 -33.92 7.99
C HIS A 551 18.68 -33.75 7.54
N GLU A 552 18.91 -33.20 6.35
CA GLU A 552 20.21 -32.62 6.05
C GLU A 552 20.41 -31.43 6.98
N PRO A 553 21.57 -31.32 7.65
CA PRO A 553 21.86 -30.16 8.48
C PRO A 553 21.83 -28.90 7.61
N THR A 554 21.04 -27.89 8.01
CA THR A 554 21.03 -26.59 7.38
C THR A 554 22.42 -25.97 7.45
N VAL A 555 23.14 -25.97 6.33
CA VAL A 555 24.47 -25.37 6.22
C VAL A 555 24.29 -23.85 6.18
N CYS A 556 24.89 -23.15 7.15
CA CYS A 556 24.97 -21.69 7.13
C CYS A 556 26.01 -21.26 6.09
N TRP A 557 25.55 -20.82 4.92
CA TRP A 557 26.42 -20.41 3.82
C TRP A 557 27.08 -19.04 4.03
N ASP A 558 26.57 -18.21 4.94
CA ASP A 558 27.16 -16.89 5.27
C ASP A 558 28.58 -16.99 5.85
N GLU A 559 28.87 -18.09 6.56
CA GLU A 559 30.14 -18.28 7.28
C GLU A 559 31.13 -19.17 6.52
N ARG A 560 30.69 -19.82 5.44
CA ARG A 560 31.52 -20.73 4.63
C ARG A 560 32.36 -19.98 3.59
N PRO A 561 33.53 -20.51 3.21
CA PRO A 561 34.30 -19.99 2.08
C PRO A 561 33.46 -19.89 0.79
N LEU A 562 33.71 -18.88 -0.04
CA LEU A 562 33.03 -18.72 -1.33
C LEU A 562 33.33 -19.89 -2.28
N GLU A 563 34.49 -20.53 -2.14
CA GLU A 563 34.88 -21.74 -2.88
C GLU A 563 33.90 -22.90 -2.61
N ASP A 564 33.59 -23.17 -1.35
CA ASP A 564 32.64 -24.20 -0.94
C ASP A 564 31.22 -23.92 -1.48
N LEU A 565 30.80 -22.65 -1.46
CA LEU A 565 29.48 -22.24 -1.98
C LEU A 565 29.41 -22.39 -3.50
N VAL A 566 30.46 -21.98 -4.24
CA VAL A 566 30.53 -22.17 -5.69
C VAL A 566 30.55 -23.66 -6.03
N GLU A 567 31.32 -24.48 -5.32
CA GLU A 567 31.33 -25.93 -5.53
C GLU A 567 29.95 -26.56 -5.28
N HIS A 568 29.23 -26.10 -4.24
CA HIS A 568 27.86 -26.51 -3.98
C HIS A 568 26.91 -26.11 -5.11
N LEU A 569 27.00 -24.88 -5.63
CA LEU A 569 26.16 -24.42 -6.73
C LEU A 569 26.35 -25.27 -8.00
N LEU A 570 27.60 -25.61 -8.31
CA LEU A 570 27.95 -26.43 -9.47
C LEU A 570 27.45 -27.89 -9.32
N THR A 571 27.61 -28.47 -8.13
CA THR A 571 27.33 -29.89 -7.89
C THR A 571 25.87 -30.18 -7.58
N THR A 572 25.20 -29.27 -6.87
CA THR A 572 23.81 -29.46 -6.41
C THR A 572 22.79 -28.91 -7.40
N PHE A 573 23.12 -27.87 -8.18
CA PHE A 573 22.15 -27.26 -9.10
C PHE A 573 22.57 -27.38 -10.57
N HIS A 574 23.76 -26.89 -10.96
CA HIS A 574 24.11 -26.81 -12.40
C HIS A 574 24.15 -28.18 -13.08
N ALA A 575 24.89 -29.14 -12.52
CA ALA A 575 25.00 -30.47 -13.10
C ALA A 575 23.64 -31.21 -13.13
N PRO A 576 22.84 -31.24 -12.04
CA PRO A 576 21.50 -31.83 -12.07
C PRO A 576 20.54 -31.16 -13.06
N HIS A 577 20.49 -29.82 -13.12
CA HIS A 577 19.61 -29.11 -14.06
C HIS A 577 19.94 -29.43 -15.52
N ARG A 578 21.24 -29.48 -15.87
CA ARG A 578 21.72 -29.82 -17.23
C ARG A 578 21.35 -31.25 -17.63
N ASP A 579 21.27 -32.17 -16.67
CA ASP A 579 20.85 -33.55 -16.90
C ASP A 579 19.32 -33.73 -16.93
N GLU A 580 18.59 -32.91 -16.18
CA GLU A 580 17.14 -33.03 -15.97
C GLU A 580 16.31 -32.34 -17.05
N LEU A 581 16.65 -31.11 -17.43
CA LEU A 581 15.87 -30.31 -18.39
C LEU A 581 15.60 -31.04 -19.72
N PRO A 582 16.59 -31.69 -20.38
CA PRO A 582 16.35 -32.44 -21.60
C PRO A 582 15.38 -33.63 -21.41
N ARG A 583 15.38 -34.25 -20.21
CA ARG A 583 14.47 -35.36 -19.88
C ARG A 583 13.05 -34.84 -19.71
N LEU A 584 12.89 -33.68 -19.08
CA LEU A 584 11.59 -33.03 -18.90
C LEU A 584 10.99 -32.60 -20.23
N VAL A 585 11.79 -32.06 -21.16
CA VAL A 585 11.35 -31.76 -22.53
C VAL A 585 10.80 -33.02 -23.20
N ALA A 586 11.57 -34.12 -23.18
CA ALA A 586 11.13 -35.38 -23.78
C ALA A 586 9.88 -35.99 -23.11
N MET A 587 9.68 -35.75 -21.81
CA MET A 587 8.47 -36.16 -21.09
C MET A 587 7.27 -35.29 -21.45
N ALA A 588 7.45 -33.98 -21.55
CA ALA A 588 6.42 -33.03 -21.97
C ALA A 588 5.94 -33.32 -23.39
N GLU A 589 6.84 -33.57 -24.34
CA GLU A 589 6.48 -33.95 -25.72
C GLU A 589 5.61 -35.21 -25.76
N LYS A 590 5.94 -36.21 -24.92
CA LYS A 590 5.16 -37.45 -24.83
C LYS A 590 3.77 -37.18 -24.25
N VAL A 591 3.67 -36.36 -23.21
CA VAL A 591 2.39 -36.01 -22.57
C VAL A 591 1.52 -35.22 -23.53
N GLU A 592 2.06 -34.16 -24.15
CA GLU A 592 1.32 -33.34 -25.13
C GLU A 592 0.82 -34.17 -26.30
N LYS A 593 1.66 -35.07 -26.84
CA LYS A 593 1.27 -35.92 -27.97
C LYS A 593 0.22 -36.97 -27.58
N ALA A 594 0.35 -37.59 -26.41
CA ALA A 594 -0.56 -38.64 -25.97
C ALA A 594 -1.92 -38.09 -25.49
N TRP A 595 -1.95 -36.83 -25.02
CA TRP A 595 -3.12 -36.22 -24.41
C TRP A 595 -3.60 -34.96 -25.15
N ALA A 596 -3.21 -34.77 -26.42
CA ALA A 596 -3.59 -33.61 -27.24
C ALA A 596 -5.10 -33.30 -27.28
N HIS A 597 -5.94 -34.32 -27.08
CA HIS A 597 -7.40 -34.21 -27.08
C HIS A 597 -8.01 -33.83 -25.73
N HIS A 598 -7.22 -33.82 -24.65
CA HIS A 598 -7.68 -33.63 -23.28
C HIS A 598 -7.67 -32.16 -22.87
N ALA A 599 -8.73 -31.69 -22.21
CA ALA A 599 -8.90 -30.27 -21.86
C ALA A 599 -7.86 -29.72 -20.86
N LEU A 600 -7.19 -30.61 -20.12
CA LEU A 600 -6.12 -30.29 -19.18
C LEU A 600 -4.71 -30.46 -19.79
N CYS A 601 -4.59 -30.81 -21.08
CA CYS A 601 -3.29 -31.01 -21.72
C CYS A 601 -2.45 -29.71 -21.69
N PRO A 602 -1.21 -29.75 -21.16
CA PRO A 602 -0.36 -28.57 -21.04
C PRO A 602 0.27 -28.26 -22.41
N THR A 603 -0.53 -27.69 -23.31
CA THR A 603 -0.14 -27.46 -24.71
C THR A 603 0.95 -26.39 -24.79
N GLY A 604 2.09 -26.70 -25.43
CA GLY A 604 3.23 -25.78 -25.57
C GLY A 604 4.19 -25.79 -24.38
N LEU A 605 4.04 -26.73 -23.44
CA LEU A 605 4.97 -26.95 -22.32
C LEU A 605 6.34 -27.44 -22.80
N ALA A 606 6.39 -28.35 -23.76
CA ALA A 606 7.63 -28.88 -24.32
C ALA A 606 8.46 -27.79 -25.01
N GLU A 607 7.80 -26.93 -25.79
CA GLU A 607 8.45 -25.78 -26.44
C GLU A 607 9.00 -24.79 -25.42
N HIS A 608 8.21 -24.49 -24.37
CA HIS A 608 8.65 -23.62 -23.28
C HIS A 608 9.84 -24.20 -22.51
N LEU A 609 9.80 -25.49 -22.17
CA LEU A 609 10.91 -26.17 -21.49
C LEU A 609 12.17 -26.21 -22.36
N ALA A 610 12.06 -26.37 -23.68
CA ALA A 610 13.20 -26.33 -24.59
C ALA A 610 13.80 -24.92 -24.76
N LEU A 611 13.01 -23.87 -24.54
CA LEU A 611 13.51 -22.50 -24.44
C LEU A 611 14.22 -22.27 -23.10
N MET A 612 13.61 -22.74 -21.99
CA MET A 612 14.22 -22.68 -20.67
C MET A 612 15.54 -23.43 -20.62
N GLU A 613 15.62 -24.63 -21.21
CA GLU A 613 16.86 -25.44 -21.30
C GLU A 613 18.00 -24.63 -21.92
N ARG A 614 17.77 -24.04 -23.09
CA ARG A 614 18.79 -23.23 -23.78
C ARG A 614 19.18 -21.99 -22.99
N SER A 615 18.19 -21.28 -22.45
CA SER A 615 18.44 -20.04 -21.71
C SER A 615 19.19 -20.28 -20.41
N LEU A 616 18.82 -21.33 -19.65
CA LEU A 616 19.47 -21.70 -18.41
C LEU A 616 20.88 -22.26 -18.64
N ASP A 617 21.09 -23.06 -19.70
CA ASP A 617 22.44 -23.56 -20.00
C ASP A 617 23.38 -22.42 -20.41
N GLU A 618 22.92 -21.46 -21.23
CA GLU A 618 23.70 -20.26 -21.55
C GLU A 618 23.99 -19.40 -20.30
N HIS A 619 23.01 -19.27 -19.40
CA HIS A 619 23.17 -18.57 -18.13
C HIS A 619 24.24 -19.23 -17.23
N MET A 620 24.06 -20.52 -16.92
CA MET A 620 24.99 -21.30 -16.12
C MET A 620 26.41 -21.32 -16.72
N GLN A 621 26.54 -21.34 -18.06
CA GLN A 621 27.85 -21.25 -18.71
C GLN A 621 28.54 -19.90 -18.50
N LYS A 622 27.80 -18.78 -18.48
CA LYS A 622 28.39 -17.46 -18.15
C LYS A 622 28.88 -17.44 -16.72
N GLU A 623 28.15 -18.08 -15.81
CA GLU A 623 28.54 -18.17 -14.41
C GLU A 623 29.80 -19.01 -14.23
N GLU A 624 29.79 -20.23 -14.76
CA GLU A 624 30.90 -21.19 -14.71
C GLU A 624 32.19 -20.67 -15.35
N ASN A 625 32.09 -20.05 -16.53
CA ASN A 625 33.27 -19.67 -17.32
C ASN A 625 33.76 -18.26 -17.04
N VAL A 626 32.91 -17.38 -16.50
CA VAL A 626 33.23 -15.95 -16.35
C VAL A 626 33.01 -15.49 -14.91
N LEU A 627 31.79 -15.58 -14.38
CA LEU A 627 31.48 -14.93 -13.10
C LEU A 627 32.15 -15.62 -11.91
N PHE A 628 31.97 -16.92 -11.71
CA PHE A 628 32.56 -17.64 -10.59
C PHE A 628 34.09 -17.56 -10.57
N PRO A 629 34.81 -17.73 -11.70
CA PRO A 629 36.27 -17.49 -11.72
C PRO A 629 36.66 -16.07 -11.33
N LEU A 630 35.90 -15.04 -11.72
CA LEU A 630 36.16 -13.65 -11.33
C LEU A 630 35.92 -13.40 -9.84
N ILE A 631 34.87 -14.01 -9.27
CA ILE A 631 34.54 -13.97 -7.84
C ILE A 631 35.67 -14.63 -7.04
N LEU A 632 36.07 -15.85 -7.41
CA LEU A 632 37.11 -16.62 -6.72
C LEU A 632 38.50 -15.97 -6.85
N ALA A 633 38.78 -15.25 -7.94
CA ALA A 633 40.01 -14.47 -8.10
C ALA A 633 40.07 -13.19 -7.24
N GLY A 634 39.04 -12.92 -6.42
CA GLY A 634 38.96 -11.77 -5.52
C GLY A 634 38.86 -10.41 -6.21
N ARG A 635 38.34 -10.38 -7.43
CA ARG A 635 38.17 -9.13 -8.20
C ARG A 635 36.74 -8.59 -8.08
N GLY A 636 36.20 -8.56 -6.85
CA GLY A 636 34.83 -8.15 -6.51
C GLY A 636 34.34 -6.86 -7.18
N PRO A 637 35.13 -5.76 -7.23
CA PRO A 637 34.72 -4.54 -7.92
C PRO A 637 34.53 -4.70 -9.44
N THR A 638 35.29 -5.60 -10.07
CA THR A 638 35.15 -5.90 -11.51
C THR A 638 34.08 -6.94 -11.81
N ALA A 639 33.60 -7.66 -10.80
CA ALA A 639 32.45 -8.57 -10.92
C ALA A 639 31.10 -7.81 -10.92
N GLY A 640 31.08 -6.52 -10.58
CA GLY A 640 29.84 -5.73 -10.44
C GLY A 640 28.97 -5.64 -11.69
N MET A 641 29.57 -5.51 -12.89
CA MET A 641 28.81 -5.48 -14.13
C MET A 641 28.29 -6.88 -14.52
N PRO A 642 29.13 -7.95 -14.51
CA PRO A 642 28.64 -9.32 -14.66
C PRO A 642 27.52 -9.72 -13.68
N VAL A 643 27.66 -9.41 -12.38
CA VAL A 643 26.64 -9.70 -11.36
C VAL A 643 25.31 -9.01 -11.70
N ARG A 644 25.34 -7.74 -12.13
CA ARG A 644 24.12 -7.02 -12.52
C ARG A 644 23.43 -7.65 -13.72
N VAL A 645 24.19 -8.15 -14.69
CA VAL A 645 23.63 -8.87 -15.85
C VAL A 645 22.99 -10.19 -15.40
N MET A 646 23.63 -10.95 -14.50
CA MET A 646 23.04 -12.19 -13.96
C MET A 646 21.77 -11.93 -13.15
N MET A 647 21.73 -10.89 -12.31
CA MET A 647 20.51 -10.53 -11.58
C MET A 647 19.33 -10.20 -12.51
N GLN A 648 19.60 -9.59 -13.66
CA GLN A 648 18.56 -9.34 -14.67
C GLN A 648 18.12 -10.64 -15.36
N GLU A 649 19.04 -11.55 -15.67
CA GLU A 649 18.69 -12.88 -16.21
C GLU A 649 17.90 -13.72 -15.19
N HIS A 650 18.14 -13.58 -13.88
CA HIS A 650 17.32 -14.21 -12.83
C HIS A 650 15.87 -13.72 -12.83
N ASP A 651 15.63 -12.42 -13.08
CA ASP A 651 14.27 -11.89 -13.22
C ASP A 651 13.55 -12.52 -14.43
N ASP A 652 14.27 -12.71 -15.54
CA ASP A 652 13.76 -13.39 -16.74
C ASP A 652 13.46 -14.87 -16.47
N HIS A 653 14.31 -15.57 -15.70
CA HIS A 653 14.03 -16.95 -15.25
C HIS A 653 12.81 -17.04 -14.33
N ALA A 654 12.59 -16.05 -13.45
CA ALA A 654 11.38 -15.99 -12.63
C ALA A 654 10.10 -15.79 -13.48
N VAL A 655 10.17 -15.06 -14.60
CA VAL A 655 9.08 -14.97 -15.59
C VAL A 655 8.83 -16.34 -16.24
N ASN A 656 9.88 -17.06 -16.59
CA ASN A 656 9.78 -18.40 -17.19
C ASN A 656 9.13 -19.43 -16.26
N LEU A 657 9.42 -19.38 -14.95
CA LEU A 657 8.77 -20.22 -13.94
C LEU A 657 7.27 -19.90 -13.78
N ARG A 658 6.89 -18.62 -13.82
CA ARG A 658 5.46 -18.23 -13.82
C ARG A 658 4.73 -18.76 -15.05
N ARG A 659 5.36 -18.68 -16.23
CA ARG A 659 4.80 -19.24 -17.46
C ARG A 659 4.69 -20.76 -17.42
N LEU A 660 5.66 -21.44 -16.79
CA LEU A 660 5.60 -22.88 -16.53
C LEU A 660 4.36 -23.24 -15.72
N ARG A 661 4.10 -22.56 -14.60
CA ARG A 661 2.89 -22.76 -13.78
C ARG A 661 1.59 -22.51 -14.55
N MET A 662 1.56 -21.48 -15.39
CA MET A 662 0.36 -21.22 -16.21
C MET A 662 0.09 -22.35 -17.21
N LEU A 663 1.12 -22.85 -17.89
CA LEU A 663 0.99 -23.94 -18.86
C LEU A 663 0.59 -25.26 -18.20
N THR A 664 1.03 -25.49 -16.96
CA THR A 664 0.72 -26.69 -16.19
C THR A 664 -0.50 -26.56 -15.27
N ARG A 665 -1.11 -25.37 -15.19
CA ARG A 665 -2.18 -25.02 -14.23
C ARG A 665 -1.78 -25.38 -12.79
N ASP A 666 -0.67 -24.81 -12.34
CA ASP A 666 -0.07 -25.13 -11.04
C ASP A 666 0.22 -26.63 -10.85
N PHE A 667 0.72 -27.26 -11.93
CA PHE A 667 1.06 -28.68 -11.97
C PHE A 667 -0.14 -29.59 -11.64
N GLU A 668 -1.33 -29.20 -12.05
CA GLU A 668 -2.54 -30.00 -11.91
C GLU A 668 -2.46 -31.23 -12.84
N VAL A 669 -2.79 -32.40 -12.30
CA VAL A 669 -2.79 -33.67 -13.03
C VAL A 669 -4.18 -34.30 -12.95
N PRO A 670 -4.81 -34.64 -14.09
CA PRO A 670 -6.07 -35.38 -14.11
C PRO A 670 -5.96 -36.73 -13.39
N GLY A 671 -7.01 -37.15 -12.68
CA GLY A 671 -7.01 -38.43 -11.95
C GLY A 671 -6.88 -39.69 -12.84
N ASP A 672 -7.14 -39.57 -14.14
CA ASP A 672 -6.96 -40.62 -15.15
C ASP A 672 -5.65 -40.50 -15.94
N ALA A 673 -4.77 -39.54 -15.60
CA ALA A 673 -3.56 -39.27 -16.37
C ALA A 673 -2.55 -40.42 -16.32
N CYS A 674 -1.75 -40.55 -17.38
CA CYS A 674 -0.74 -41.60 -17.46
C CYS A 674 0.39 -41.39 -16.43
N THR A 675 1.15 -42.47 -16.15
CA THR A 675 2.29 -42.42 -15.22
C THR A 675 3.36 -41.40 -15.64
N THR A 676 3.53 -41.18 -16.94
CA THR A 676 4.45 -40.17 -17.48
C THR A 676 4.03 -38.75 -17.13
N TRP A 677 2.72 -38.44 -17.07
CA TRP A 677 2.24 -37.12 -16.70
C TRP A 677 2.42 -36.86 -15.20
N HIS A 678 2.06 -37.84 -14.36
CA HIS A 678 2.31 -37.74 -12.91
C HIS A 678 3.80 -37.55 -12.59
N ALA A 679 4.66 -38.31 -13.25
CA ALA A 679 6.11 -38.15 -13.13
C ALA A 679 6.57 -36.78 -13.63
N LEU A 680 6.05 -36.29 -14.77
CA LEU A 680 6.38 -34.96 -15.28
C LEU A 680 6.02 -33.86 -14.29
N ALA A 681 4.81 -33.89 -13.73
CA ALA A 681 4.35 -32.88 -12.78
C ALA A 681 5.18 -32.85 -11.49
N LEU A 682 5.52 -34.02 -10.95
CA LEU A 682 6.40 -34.12 -9.77
C LEU A 682 7.77 -33.50 -10.05
N ARG A 683 8.40 -33.90 -11.16
CA ARG A 683 9.75 -33.47 -11.53
C ARG A 683 9.82 -31.99 -11.91
N LEU A 684 8.72 -31.43 -12.44
CA LEU A 684 8.61 -29.99 -12.68
C LEU A 684 8.49 -29.17 -11.39
N ARG A 685 7.84 -29.71 -10.35
CA ARG A 685 7.81 -29.09 -9.01
C ARG A 685 9.18 -29.10 -8.36
N GLU A 686 9.89 -30.23 -8.45
CA GLU A 686 11.26 -30.36 -7.98
C GLU A 686 12.18 -29.35 -8.68
N LEU A 687 12.14 -29.29 -10.02
CA LEU A 687 12.91 -28.33 -10.81
C LEU A 687 12.61 -26.86 -10.42
N GLU A 688 11.34 -26.50 -10.22
CA GLU A 688 10.97 -25.14 -9.82
C GLU A 688 11.58 -24.77 -8.46
N LEU A 689 11.47 -25.67 -7.48
CA LEU A 689 12.05 -25.46 -6.15
C LEU A 689 13.57 -25.36 -6.21
N ASP A 690 14.22 -26.22 -7.00
CA ASP A 690 15.67 -26.23 -7.15
C ASP A 690 16.19 -24.95 -7.81
N LEU A 691 15.55 -24.48 -8.89
CA LEU A 691 15.89 -23.21 -9.53
C LEU A 691 15.68 -22.02 -8.59
N MET A 692 14.60 -22.00 -7.80
CA MET A 692 14.36 -20.94 -6.81
C MET A 692 15.43 -20.93 -5.71
N ARG A 693 15.85 -22.10 -5.22
CA ARG A 693 16.93 -22.23 -4.24
C ARG A 693 18.28 -21.81 -4.81
N HIS A 694 18.58 -22.22 -6.04
CA HIS A 694 19.78 -21.83 -6.79
C HIS A 694 19.87 -20.30 -6.89
N MET A 695 18.87 -19.65 -7.47
CA MET A 695 18.85 -18.18 -7.63
C MET A 695 18.90 -17.44 -6.30
N HIS A 696 18.28 -17.98 -5.25
CA HIS A 696 18.32 -17.37 -3.91
C HIS A 696 19.73 -17.38 -3.31
N LEU A 697 20.43 -18.52 -3.36
CA LEU A 697 21.81 -18.63 -2.88
C LEU A 697 22.74 -17.67 -3.64
N GLU A 698 22.51 -17.46 -4.94
CA GLU A 698 23.30 -16.53 -5.73
C GLU A 698 22.99 -15.07 -5.40
N ASN A 699 21.72 -14.68 -5.42
CA ASN A 699 21.28 -13.29 -5.25
C ASN A 699 21.49 -12.76 -3.83
N GLU A 700 21.23 -13.60 -2.82
CA GLU A 700 21.19 -13.16 -1.43
C GLU A 700 22.47 -13.52 -0.66
N VAL A 701 23.24 -14.50 -1.12
CA VAL A 701 24.47 -14.95 -0.44
C VAL A 701 25.72 -14.73 -1.29
N LEU A 702 25.84 -15.37 -2.45
CA LEU A 702 27.08 -15.34 -3.25
C LEU A 702 27.41 -13.94 -3.77
N PHE A 703 26.48 -13.29 -4.49
CA PHE A 703 26.71 -12.00 -5.12
C PHE A 703 26.95 -10.87 -4.12
N PRO A 704 26.18 -10.72 -3.02
CA PRO A 704 26.44 -9.69 -2.03
C PRO A 704 27.80 -9.86 -1.36
N ARG A 705 28.22 -11.10 -1.07
CA ARG A 705 29.54 -11.39 -0.49
C ARG A 705 30.68 -11.14 -1.48
N ALA A 706 30.49 -11.49 -2.76
CA ALA A 706 31.44 -11.21 -3.82
C ALA A 706 31.65 -9.69 -4.04
N LEU A 707 30.58 -8.90 -3.99
CA LEU A 707 30.63 -7.44 -4.14
C LEU A 707 31.27 -6.73 -2.95
N ARG A 708 31.12 -7.29 -1.74
CA ARG A 708 31.77 -6.78 -0.51
C ARG A 708 33.27 -7.07 -0.45
N GLY A 709 33.77 -7.99 -1.27
CA GLY A 709 35.19 -8.32 -1.37
C GLY A 709 35.67 -9.42 -0.42
N ASP A 710 34.79 -10.33 0.01
CA ASP A 710 35.08 -11.42 0.96
C ASP A 710 36.02 -12.53 0.40
N ALA A 711 36.73 -12.28 -0.69
CA ALA A 711 37.73 -13.21 -1.19
C ALA A 711 39.00 -13.15 -0.32
N LEU A 712 39.24 -14.25 0.40
CA LEU A 712 40.42 -14.61 1.20
C LEU A 712 40.38 -14.23 2.69
N HIS A 713 39.57 -14.97 3.45
CA HIS A 713 39.99 -15.43 4.78
C HIS A 713 40.41 -16.90 4.74
N ALA A 714 41.58 -17.15 4.15
CA ALA A 714 42.38 -18.31 4.47
C ALA A 714 43.79 -17.83 4.84
N ALA A 715 44.23 -18.22 6.04
CA ALA A 715 45.54 -17.94 6.66
C ALA A 715 45.74 -16.55 7.32
N ASP A 716 45.06 -16.29 8.43
CA ASP A 716 45.80 -15.99 9.66
C ASP A 716 44.90 -16.09 10.90
N GLY A 717 45.21 -17.07 11.76
CA GLY A 717 44.45 -17.33 12.97
C GLY A 717 44.66 -16.25 14.01
N ARG A 718 43.72 -15.30 14.14
CA ARG A 718 43.53 -14.52 15.37
C ARG A 718 42.05 -14.24 15.63
N THR A 719 41.47 -15.09 16.47
CA THR A 719 40.26 -14.84 17.24
C THR A 719 40.46 -13.62 18.14
N VAL A 720 39.56 -12.64 18.07
CA VAL A 720 39.36 -11.65 19.14
C VAL A 720 37.89 -11.67 19.53
N ARG A 721 37.69 -11.77 20.85
CA ARG A 721 36.44 -12.02 21.59
C ARG A 721 35.37 -10.95 21.44
#